data_AF-A0A3D2GC61-F1
#
_entry.id   AF-A0A3D2GC61-F1
#
_cell.length_a   1.000
_cell.length_b   1.000
_cell.length_c   1.000
_cell.angle_alpha   90.00
_cell.angle_beta   90.00
_cell.angle_gamma   90.00
#
_symmetry.space_group_name_H-M   'P 1'
#
loop_
_entity.id
_entity.type
_entity.pdbx_description
1 polymer ?
#
loop_
_entity_poly.entity_id
_entity_poly.type
_entity_poly.pdbx_seq_one_letter_code
_entity_poly.pdbx_strand_id
1 'polypeptide(L)'
;MQEKKGQMTDGIWECEDRYLKFSCQSLELSVRPRERAEGSFQISTGNDEAKGEIYSSDTRMQSLTTDFSGREAVIEYCFLTGNLEPGSQVHGEFTIISSEGEYTLPYQINVQKPQLESSMGSIRNLFHFANLAKANWAEAVELFYSPEFITIFHKNDKDLETIYLGLSRNPGNEENVEEFLIETNKKTAIEYHTDMEGFMLENVMDSQIRTLAITRSGWGYLKLQVRAEGSFLTLEHDTIMDADFEDDLYRLNFTIDATKLRHGINKGRLIIEDTCHKMSIPIQVMMQEGGLRAEQKRQEKRAVIALMKNYIELKFHKITRNIWVERAAEAIGQLQDLNPDDLMTQLYQVQILTTRERYNEARYWLDKLEPDAFGKESDMLVKCYYLYLETLLNKDESYLQAVTDEIEQIYRRDETQWYLAWFLLYLDQEYIRNPEARWNLLEKQFKLGCSSPILFCEAVLLFQSHPSFILELGQFEQNVIWYAARYQMLDANMIEQVQYLCARLKTYSNLLFRTLCEVYRTNQSPQTITAICRLLILGEKQGTQYFQWYALGVANEVRVTRLYEYYMMSLDIRDKTIILPKMVLMYFAYQSNLDYEHNAYLYAYVVRNRDKDPDLERNYRIAMERFVVDQIRLGHMNEDLAFLYENILAPQMLRDDTAYAFAPLLFMHRITVDNPKITSVVVVYEKINGENSYPVMDCTCLIPIYGSEYRLFLQDAEGSRFTRRIAYTNRQLMQTDRLLSFVGPSIEGRLSFDMYLCEQDANYVTITQDNVFRFKHLAESEQVIESFKKEIRVKLLRFYYENDMIGELDTYLDEIEADTMESDERAEFIRFLISRGMFDKAYQWVKRYGMSGVNMKSIARLISKRIVASKFTREDFLINVSYYIYKNMKYDENILQYLMMYYEGQTTHLRNIWKSAVELELPVDDIMHRILGQMRFTHVIVPEKDEILLSYAVSPEHDDTLVQELLDDAAYAYFVQDAITDSRIFDQIYIRYRKSGEAQTPVKLALLKFWSENPEKKAQVARDIMSVFVGEFLRKGIYFPFFKELSDQVVLLHYYRNKYFVEYRTKPDSKVRIHYFVDSEKETNPVYEVEEMKDMYEGIHVKDFCLFQGEVLQYYVTETLDGNEQITQSGTLTRRPEDHVQGRFGMLNDIMVSMSLHDEITAQKVMKEYMEEDYSVRELFRVL
;
A
#
# COMPACT_ATOMS: atom_id res chain seq x y z
N MET A 1 16.20 -40.66 -13.88
CA MET A 1 16.80 -42.01 -14.03
C MET A 1 17.88 -42.21 -12.98
N GLN A 2 17.56 -42.92 -11.90
CA GLN A 2 18.51 -43.58 -11.00
C GLN A 2 17.73 -44.74 -10.36
N GLU A 3 18.12 -45.97 -10.70
CA GLU A 3 17.53 -47.20 -10.16
C GLU A 3 17.77 -47.28 -8.65
N LYS A 4 16.69 -47.16 -7.86
CA LYS A 4 16.66 -47.70 -6.51
C LYS A 4 16.16 -49.14 -6.60
N LYS A 5 17.08 -50.09 -6.34
CA LYS A 5 16.77 -51.48 -6.01
C LYS A 5 15.74 -51.50 -4.87
N GLY A 6 14.54 -52.00 -5.17
CA GLY A 6 13.50 -52.26 -4.18
C GLY A 6 13.92 -53.39 -3.24
N GLN A 7 13.88 -53.10 -1.94
CA GLN A 7 13.82 -54.12 -0.88
C GLN A 7 12.37 -54.60 -0.77
N MET A 8 12.21 -55.91 -0.60
CA MET A 8 10.93 -56.59 -0.39
C MET A 8 10.19 -56.04 0.83
N THR A 9 8.95 -55.59 0.63
CA THR A 9 7.90 -55.56 1.66
C THR A 9 6.56 -55.89 0.98
N ASP A 10 5.85 -56.86 1.58
CA ASP A 10 4.41 -57.13 1.44
C ASP A 10 3.89 -57.90 0.22
N GLY A 11 4.44 -59.10 -0.03
CA GLY A 11 3.61 -60.29 -0.37
C GLY A 11 2.57 -60.17 -1.50
N ILE A 12 2.90 -59.51 -2.61
CA ILE A 12 2.09 -59.51 -3.84
C ILE A 12 2.67 -60.58 -4.77
N TRP A 13 1.83 -61.53 -5.15
CA TRP A 13 2.14 -62.51 -6.20
C TRP A 13 2.27 -61.78 -7.53
N GLU A 14 3.42 -61.90 -8.18
CA GLU A 14 3.70 -61.36 -9.52
C GLU A 14 2.91 -62.16 -10.57
N CYS A 15 1.93 -61.49 -11.20
CA CYS A 15 1.37 -61.90 -12.48
C CYS A 15 2.06 -61.04 -13.56
N GLU A 16 2.68 -61.67 -14.56
CA GLU A 16 3.54 -60.98 -15.54
C GLU A 16 2.82 -59.85 -16.32
N ASP A 17 3.46 -58.67 -16.32
CA ASP A 17 3.32 -57.53 -17.23
C ASP A 17 1.90 -57.01 -17.57
N ARG A 18 1.10 -56.66 -16.55
CA ARG A 18 -0.04 -55.74 -16.70
C ARG A 18 0.16 -54.50 -15.82
N TYR A 19 0.95 -53.55 -16.29
CA TYR A 19 1.10 -52.28 -15.58
C TYR A 19 1.10 -51.07 -16.52
N LEU A 20 0.46 -50.01 -16.05
CA LEU A 20 0.49 -48.72 -16.71
C LEU A 20 1.81 -48.00 -16.41
N LYS A 21 2.42 -47.45 -17.45
CA LYS A 21 3.57 -46.55 -17.37
C LYS A 21 3.10 -45.11 -17.51
N PHE A 22 3.50 -44.29 -16.54
CA PHE A 22 3.20 -42.86 -16.51
C PHE A 22 4.43 -42.05 -16.93
N SER A 23 4.22 -40.93 -17.62
CA SER A 23 5.31 -40.00 -18.01
C SER A 23 5.97 -39.31 -16.81
N CYS A 24 5.29 -39.28 -15.65
CA CYS A 24 5.72 -38.60 -14.44
C CYS A 24 5.28 -39.35 -13.18
N GLN A 25 5.99 -39.14 -12.06
CA GLN A 25 5.66 -39.71 -10.75
C GLN A 25 4.78 -38.77 -9.89
N SER A 26 4.87 -37.47 -10.14
CA SER A 26 4.05 -36.43 -9.52
C SER A 26 3.94 -35.23 -10.46
N LEU A 27 2.88 -34.43 -10.30
CA LEU A 27 2.71 -33.17 -11.02
C LEU A 27 3.01 -32.00 -10.08
N GLU A 28 3.99 -31.17 -10.41
CA GLU A 28 4.33 -29.96 -9.65
C GLU A 28 4.05 -28.72 -10.50
N LEU A 29 3.11 -27.88 -10.04
CA LEU A 29 2.68 -26.68 -10.74
C LEU A 29 2.93 -25.46 -9.87
N SER A 30 3.51 -24.42 -10.46
CA SER A 30 3.61 -23.10 -9.85
C SER A 30 2.73 -22.12 -10.62
N VAL A 31 1.75 -21.53 -9.93
CA VAL A 31 0.69 -20.72 -10.55
C VAL A 31 0.54 -19.38 -9.87
N ARG A 32 0.25 -18.33 -10.63
CA ARG A 32 -0.10 -17.04 -10.05
C ARG A 32 -1.56 -17.03 -9.60
N PRO A 33 -1.93 -16.20 -8.61
CA PRO A 33 -3.33 -16.04 -8.22
C PRO A 33 -4.20 -15.67 -9.42
N ARG A 34 -5.39 -16.28 -9.52
CA ARG A 34 -6.38 -16.10 -10.62
C ARG A 34 -5.91 -16.53 -12.01
N GLU A 35 -4.81 -17.28 -12.10
CA GLU A 35 -4.34 -17.89 -13.34
C GLU A 35 -4.93 -19.30 -13.54
N ARG A 36 -5.16 -19.67 -14.80
CA ARG A 36 -5.52 -21.04 -15.19
C ARG A 36 -4.25 -21.74 -15.65
N ALA A 37 -3.92 -22.88 -15.05
CA ALA A 37 -2.81 -23.70 -15.49
C ALA A 37 -3.31 -24.94 -16.21
N GLU A 38 -2.73 -25.23 -17.36
CA GLU A 38 -3.02 -26.41 -18.16
C GLU A 38 -1.75 -27.23 -18.30
N GLY A 39 -1.92 -28.55 -18.37
CA GLY A 39 -0.83 -29.47 -18.59
C GLY A 39 -1.36 -30.83 -19.03
N SER A 40 -0.46 -31.76 -19.25
CA SER A 40 -0.83 -33.12 -19.61
C SER A 40 0.20 -34.13 -19.11
N PHE A 41 -0.27 -35.35 -18.89
CA PHE A 41 0.59 -36.51 -18.63
C PHE A 41 0.19 -37.66 -19.56
N GLN A 42 1.15 -38.52 -19.87
CA GLN A 42 0.94 -39.64 -20.77
C GLN A 42 0.86 -40.94 -19.96
N ILE A 43 -0.13 -41.76 -20.32
CA ILE A 43 -0.31 -43.13 -19.86
C ILE A 43 0.00 -44.06 -21.02
N SER A 44 0.78 -45.11 -20.79
CA SER A 44 1.10 -46.13 -21.79
C SER A 44 1.02 -47.53 -21.19
N THR A 45 0.57 -48.50 -21.96
CA THR A 45 0.55 -49.92 -21.57
C THR A 45 1.59 -50.72 -22.37
N GLY A 46 2.10 -51.79 -21.76
CA GLY A 46 2.88 -52.83 -22.45
C GLY A 46 2.05 -53.73 -23.36
N ASN A 47 0.72 -53.76 -23.18
CA ASN A 47 -0.24 -54.60 -23.91
C ASN A 47 -0.86 -53.88 -25.12
N ASP A 48 -1.74 -54.58 -25.84
CA ASP A 48 -2.37 -54.05 -27.06
C ASP A 48 -3.37 -52.91 -26.79
N GLU A 49 -4.15 -53.00 -25.71
CA GLU A 49 -5.14 -51.98 -25.33
C GLU A 49 -5.37 -51.97 -23.81
N ALA A 50 -5.32 -50.79 -23.19
CA ALA A 50 -5.77 -50.58 -21.81
C ALA A 50 -6.99 -49.64 -21.81
N LYS A 51 -7.93 -49.87 -20.89
CA LYS A 51 -9.10 -49.01 -20.67
C LYS A 51 -9.18 -48.60 -19.22
N GLY A 52 -9.58 -47.36 -18.95
CA GLY A 52 -9.74 -46.90 -17.58
C GLY A 52 -10.40 -45.54 -17.46
N GLU A 53 -10.70 -45.19 -16.22
CA GLU A 53 -11.34 -43.95 -15.80
C GLU A 53 -10.43 -43.18 -14.84
N ILE A 54 -10.56 -41.85 -14.87
CA ILE A 54 -9.69 -40.92 -14.15
C ILE A 54 -10.54 -39.98 -13.30
N TYR A 55 -10.23 -39.96 -12.01
CA TYR A 55 -10.92 -39.18 -11.00
C TYR A 55 -9.93 -38.23 -10.32
N SER A 56 -10.33 -36.97 -10.09
CA SER A 56 -9.53 -36.00 -9.34
C SER A 56 -10.05 -35.87 -7.92
N SER A 57 -9.14 -35.83 -6.94
CA SER A 57 -9.49 -35.60 -5.54
C SER A 57 -9.99 -34.18 -5.23
N ASP A 58 -9.79 -33.21 -6.14
CA ASP A 58 -10.17 -31.81 -5.96
C ASP A 58 -10.93 -31.30 -7.19
N THR A 59 -12.07 -30.64 -6.98
CA THR A 59 -12.92 -30.13 -8.08
C THR A 59 -12.28 -28.97 -8.85
N ARG A 60 -11.25 -28.32 -8.29
CA ARG A 60 -10.46 -27.27 -8.97
C ARG A 60 -9.49 -27.84 -9.99
N MET A 61 -9.13 -29.12 -9.84
CA MET A 61 -8.33 -29.87 -10.78
C MET A 61 -9.26 -30.68 -11.69
N GLN A 62 -9.50 -30.17 -12.89
CA GLN A 62 -10.38 -30.78 -13.88
C GLN A 62 -9.57 -31.60 -14.86
N SER A 63 -9.90 -32.89 -15.00
CA SER A 63 -9.45 -33.67 -16.15
C SER A 63 -10.34 -33.34 -17.34
N LEU A 64 -9.76 -32.96 -18.48
CA LEU A 64 -10.52 -32.72 -19.71
C LEU A 64 -10.99 -34.03 -20.37
N THR A 65 -10.31 -35.13 -20.05
CA THR A 65 -10.64 -36.51 -20.43
C THR A 65 -10.81 -37.37 -19.18
N THR A 66 -12.02 -37.88 -18.95
CA THR A 66 -12.38 -38.69 -17.77
C THR A 66 -12.18 -40.19 -17.98
N ASP A 67 -12.03 -40.62 -19.23
CA ASP A 67 -11.85 -42.00 -19.64
C ASP A 67 -10.76 -42.08 -20.73
N PHE A 68 -10.10 -43.23 -20.82
CA PHE A 68 -9.11 -43.50 -21.87
C PHE A 68 -9.24 -44.93 -22.39
N SER A 69 -8.89 -45.10 -23.66
CA SER A 69 -8.75 -46.41 -24.31
C SER A 69 -7.62 -46.37 -25.33
N GLY A 70 -6.84 -47.45 -25.40
CA GLY A 70 -5.75 -47.60 -26.37
C GLY A 70 -4.42 -47.99 -25.73
N ARG A 71 -3.37 -48.03 -26.56
CA ARG A 71 -2.00 -48.37 -26.13
C ARG A 71 -1.28 -47.21 -25.44
N GLU A 72 -1.55 -45.99 -25.90
CA GLU A 72 -1.05 -44.75 -25.31
C GLU A 72 -2.21 -43.74 -25.27
N ALA A 73 -2.31 -43.00 -24.17
CA ALA A 73 -3.29 -41.93 -23.98
C ALA A 73 -2.60 -40.71 -23.36
N VAL A 74 -2.96 -39.52 -23.84
CA VAL A 74 -2.53 -38.25 -23.27
C VAL A 74 -3.71 -37.67 -22.51
N ILE A 75 -3.53 -37.45 -21.21
CA ILE A 75 -4.56 -36.92 -20.32
C ILE A 75 -4.26 -35.45 -20.10
N GLU A 76 -5.14 -34.60 -20.62
CA GLU A 76 -5.05 -33.16 -20.41
C GLU A 76 -5.80 -32.77 -19.14
N TYR A 77 -5.18 -31.92 -18.33
CA TYR A 77 -5.77 -31.39 -17.11
C TYR A 77 -5.70 -29.87 -17.06
N CYS A 78 -6.64 -29.28 -16.34
CA CYS A 78 -6.74 -27.87 -16.09
C CYS A 78 -6.95 -27.62 -14.60
N PHE A 79 -6.04 -26.85 -14.00
CA PHE A 79 -6.20 -26.33 -12.65
C PHE A 79 -6.71 -24.89 -12.66
N LEU A 80 -7.83 -24.68 -11.97
CA LEU A 80 -8.42 -23.38 -11.74
C LEU A 80 -8.02 -22.87 -10.34
N THR A 81 -7.10 -21.90 -10.28
CA THR A 81 -6.68 -21.30 -9.00
C THR A 81 -7.82 -20.63 -8.24
N GLY A 82 -8.81 -20.08 -8.96
CA GLY A 82 -9.95 -19.39 -8.36
C GLY A 82 -9.51 -18.27 -7.41
N ASN A 83 -10.00 -18.32 -6.17
CA ASN A 83 -9.69 -17.35 -5.11
C ASN A 83 -8.71 -17.88 -4.05
N LEU A 84 -7.78 -18.75 -4.47
CA LEU A 84 -6.70 -19.22 -3.59
C LEU A 84 -5.77 -18.07 -3.16
N GLU A 85 -5.36 -18.10 -1.89
CA GLU A 85 -4.48 -17.07 -1.33
C GLU A 85 -3.03 -17.22 -1.85
N PRO A 86 -2.34 -16.11 -2.15
CA PRO A 86 -0.94 -16.13 -2.54
C PRO A 86 -0.06 -16.82 -1.48
N GLY A 87 0.74 -17.80 -1.89
CA GLY A 87 1.59 -18.60 -1.00
C GLY A 87 0.93 -19.85 -0.42
N SER A 88 -0.33 -20.13 -0.74
CA SER A 88 -0.98 -21.39 -0.36
C SER A 88 -0.44 -22.58 -1.18
N GLN A 89 -0.50 -23.76 -0.57
CA GLN A 89 -0.16 -25.03 -1.22
C GLN A 89 -1.38 -25.94 -1.26
N VAL A 90 -1.72 -26.44 -2.46
CA VAL A 90 -2.79 -27.41 -2.64
C VAL A 90 -2.17 -28.76 -2.98
N HIS A 91 -2.60 -29.79 -2.26
CA HIS A 91 -2.17 -31.17 -2.46
C HIS A 91 -3.41 -31.99 -2.86
N GLY A 92 -3.25 -32.83 -3.87
CA GLY A 92 -4.29 -33.74 -4.31
C GLY A 92 -3.70 -34.87 -5.13
N GLU A 93 -4.56 -35.70 -5.69
CA GLU A 93 -4.18 -36.84 -6.50
C GLU A 93 -5.20 -37.12 -7.60
N PHE A 94 -4.72 -37.62 -8.73
CA PHE A 94 -5.56 -38.32 -9.70
C PHE A 94 -5.61 -39.80 -9.32
N THR A 95 -6.81 -40.35 -9.20
CA THR A 95 -7.05 -41.79 -9.05
C THR A 95 -7.40 -42.36 -10.42
N ILE A 96 -6.64 -43.36 -10.87
CA ILE A 96 -6.82 -44.02 -12.15
C ILE A 96 -7.29 -45.45 -11.88
N ILE A 97 -8.47 -45.80 -12.38
CA ILE A 97 -9.07 -47.14 -12.27
C ILE A 97 -9.03 -47.75 -13.67
N SER A 98 -8.20 -48.77 -13.88
CA SER A 98 -7.95 -49.33 -15.22
C SER A 98 -8.01 -50.85 -15.26
N SER A 99 -8.15 -51.41 -16.46
CA SER A 99 -8.05 -52.85 -16.72
C SER A 99 -6.69 -53.46 -16.36
N GLU A 100 -5.68 -52.64 -16.08
CA GLU A 100 -4.32 -53.04 -15.69
C GLU A 100 -3.96 -52.61 -14.27
N GLY A 101 -4.98 -52.41 -13.42
CA GLY A 101 -4.82 -52.07 -12.01
C GLY A 101 -5.27 -50.65 -11.66
N GLU A 102 -5.03 -50.29 -10.41
CA GLU A 102 -5.39 -49.00 -9.82
C GLU A 102 -4.13 -48.21 -9.46
N TYR A 103 -4.10 -46.93 -9.83
CA TYR A 103 -2.95 -46.07 -9.65
C TYR A 103 -3.35 -44.72 -9.06
N THR A 104 -2.43 -44.09 -8.33
CA THR A 104 -2.55 -42.70 -7.88
C THR A 104 -1.40 -41.87 -8.39
N LEU A 105 -1.72 -40.73 -9.00
CA LEU A 105 -0.76 -39.74 -9.44
C LEU A 105 -0.91 -38.48 -8.57
N PRO A 106 -0.03 -38.26 -7.58
CA PRO A 106 -0.11 -37.09 -6.72
C PRO A 106 0.25 -35.80 -7.48
N TYR A 107 -0.36 -34.70 -7.08
CA TYR A 107 -0.02 -33.37 -7.55
C TYR A 107 0.12 -32.36 -6.42
N GLN A 108 1.05 -31.43 -6.59
CA GLN A 108 1.29 -30.31 -5.69
C GLN A 108 1.25 -28.99 -6.48
N ILE A 109 0.47 -28.05 -5.96
CA ILE A 109 0.28 -26.75 -6.58
C ILE A 109 0.72 -25.67 -5.61
N ASN A 110 1.73 -24.92 -6.03
CA ASN A 110 2.30 -23.81 -5.29
C ASN A 110 1.77 -22.50 -5.87
N VAL A 111 0.90 -21.80 -5.13
CA VAL A 111 0.43 -20.48 -5.52
C VAL A 111 1.54 -19.48 -5.20
N GLN A 112 2.14 -18.88 -6.22
CA GLN A 112 3.28 -17.98 -6.04
C GLN A 112 2.87 -16.74 -5.25
N LYS A 113 3.70 -16.35 -4.27
CA LYS A 113 3.63 -15.00 -3.70
C LYS A 113 4.23 -14.03 -4.73
N PRO A 114 3.59 -12.87 -4.99
CA PRO A 114 4.23 -11.84 -5.80
C PRO A 114 5.58 -11.48 -5.17
N GLN A 115 6.65 -11.55 -5.96
CA GLN A 115 7.98 -11.14 -5.55
C GLN A 115 8.36 -9.89 -6.34
N LEU A 116 8.88 -8.89 -5.64
CA LEU A 116 9.50 -7.72 -6.27
C LEU A 116 10.87 -8.11 -6.79
N GLU A 117 11.02 -8.12 -8.10
CA GLU A 117 12.29 -8.33 -8.79
C GLU A 117 12.88 -6.99 -9.25
N SER A 118 14.21 -6.89 -9.20
CA SER A 118 14.99 -5.77 -9.71
C SER A 118 16.23 -6.28 -10.43
N SER A 119 16.95 -5.39 -11.12
CA SER A 119 18.26 -5.65 -11.73
C SER A 119 19.31 -6.19 -10.74
N MET A 120 19.12 -5.91 -9.44
CA MET A 120 19.96 -6.37 -8.33
C MET A 120 19.43 -7.66 -7.64
N GLY A 121 18.37 -8.26 -8.19
CA GLY A 121 17.70 -9.44 -7.65
C GLY A 121 16.42 -9.12 -6.86
N SER A 122 16.00 -10.05 -6.01
CA SER A 122 14.74 -9.96 -5.25
C SER A 122 14.83 -8.94 -4.09
N ILE A 123 13.91 -7.96 -4.10
CA ILE A 123 13.78 -6.97 -3.03
C ILE A 123 12.84 -7.51 -1.96
N ARG A 124 13.38 -7.75 -0.76
CA ARG A 124 12.66 -8.38 0.35
C ARG A 124 12.43 -7.46 1.55
N ASN A 125 13.17 -6.36 1.62
CA ASN A 125 13.15 -5.44 2.75
C ASN A 125 13.65 -4.04 2.32
N LEU A 126 13.52 -3.07 3.22
CA LEU A 126 13.97 -1.69 3.02
C LEU A 126 15.48 -1.55 2.79
N PHE A 127 16.30 -2.48 3.28
CA PHE A 127 17.75 -2.43 3.05
C PHE A 127 18.10 -2.78 1.60
N HIS A 128 17.43 -3.78 1.02
CA HIS A 128 17.58 -4.12 -0.40
C HIS A 128 17.12 -2.95 -1.28
N PHE A 129 16.00 -2.32 -0.92
CA PHE A 129 15.49 -1.15 -1.65
C PHE A 129 16.45 0.05 -1.59
N ALA A 130 17.00 0.38 -0.41
CA ALA A 130 17.98 1.46 -0.28
C ALA A 130 19.27 1.22 -1.11
N ASN A 131 19.71 -0.04 -1.21
CA ASN A 131 20.84 -0.40 -2.07
C ASN A 131 20.51 -0.29 -3.56
N LEU A 132 19.29 -0.65 -3.97
CA LEU A 132 18.81 -0.41 -5.33
C LEU A 132 18.80 1.10 -5.63
N ALA A 133 18.20 1.93 -4.76
CA ALA A 133 18.15 3.37 -4.94
C ALA A 133 19.54 4.01 -5.08
N LYS A 134 20.54 3.48 -4.36
CA LYS A 134 21.93 3.94 -4.46
C LYS A 134 22.62 3.53 -5.76
N ALA A 135 22.27 2.37 -6.32
CA ALA A 135 22.88 1.84 -7.55
C ALA A 135 22.18 2.32 -8.82
N ASN A 136 20.85 2.41 -8.79
CA ASN A 136 19.99 2.79 -9.91
C ASN A 136 18.73 3.52 -9.40
N TRP A 137 18.79 4.86 -9.38
CA TRP A 137 17.72 5.70 -8.84
C TRP A 137 16.42 5.58 -9.63
N ALA A 138 16.49 5.61 -10.97
CA ALA A 138 15.31 5.55 -11.84
C ALA A 138 14.50 4.27 -11.63
N GLU A 139 15.19 3.12 -11.54
CA GLU A 139 14.55 1.83 -11.26
C GLU A 139 13.93 1.78 -9.86
N ALA A 140 14.58 2.38 -8.86
CA ALA A 140 14.02 2.47 -7.51
C ALA A 140 12.74 3.32 -7.46
N VAL A 141 12.66 4.40 -8.24
CA VAL A 141 11.46 5.24 -8.37
C VAL A 141 10.32 4.43 -9.00
N GLU A 142 10.57 3.75 -10.13
CA GLU A 142 9.55 2.89 -10.76
C GLU A 142 9.04 1.81 -9.80
N LEU A 143 9.95 1.17 -9.07
CA LEU A 143 9.62 0.10 -8.14
C LEU A 143 8.89 0.64 -6.89
N PHE A 144 9.22 1.83 -6.39
CA PHE A 144 8.52 2.48 -5.28
C PHE A 144 7.05 2.74 -5.56
N TYR A 145 6.72 3.10 -6.81
CA TYR A 145 5.34 3.35 -7.22
C TYR A 145 4.59 2.11 -7.73
N SER A 146 5.23 0.94 -7.69
CA SER A 146 4.56 -0.33 -8.03
C SER A 146 3.53 -0.72 -6.96
N PRO A 147 2.38 -1.29 -7.33
CA PRO A 147 1.37 -1.72 -6.36
C PRO A 147 1.89 -2.81 -5.42
N GLU A 148 2.89 -3.58 -5.84
CA GLU A 148 3.51 -4.63 -5.06
C GLU A 148 4.50 -4.10 -4.00
N PHE A 149 4.95 -2.84 -4.07
CA PHE A 149 5.96 -2.28 -3.16
C PHE A 149 5.60 -2.47 -1.69
N ILE A 150 4.32 -2.32 -1.35
CA ILE A 150 3.80 -2.45 0.02
C ILE A 150 4.09 -3.83 0.65
N THR A 151 4.36 -4.85 -0.17
CA THR A 151 4.69 -6.20 0.29
C THR A 151 6.05 -6.32 0.97
N ILE A 152 6.94 -5.31 0.86
CA ILE A 152 8.24 -5.30 1.57
C ILE A 152 8.11 -5.02 3.07
N PHE A 153 6.98 -4.49 3.52
CA PHE A 153 6.74 -4.14 4.92
C PHE A 153 6.31 -5.39 5.70
N HIS A 154 6.76 -5.51 6.95
CA HIS A 154 6.25 -6.56 7.83
C HIS A 154 4.86 -6.17 8.35
N LYS A 155 4.01 -7.16 8.66
CA LYS A 155 2.63 -6.93 9.16
C LYS A 155 2.53 -6.06 10.43
N ASN A 156 3.63 -5.86 11.15
CA ASN A 156 3.68 -5.04 12.36
C ASN A 156 4.14 -3.60 12.11
N ASP A 157 4.57 -3.25 10.90
CA ASP A 157 5.18 -1.96 10.56
C ASP A 157 4.14 -0.95 10.05
N LYS A 158 3.02 -0.80 10.75
CA LYS A 158 1.90 0.04 10.30
C LYS A 158 2.24 1.54 10.13
N ASP A 159 3.16 2.04 10.94
CA ASP A 159 3.66 3.42 10.82
C ASP A 159 4.42 3.62 9.49
N LEU A 160 5.24 2.62 9.08
CA LEU A 160 5.95 2.65 7.80
C LEU A 160 4.99 2.54 6.61
N GLU A 161 3.94 1.73 6.73
CA GLU A 161 2.87 1.64 5.73
C GLU A 161 2.16 2.98 5.56
N THR A 162 1.81 3.66 6.66
CA THR A 162 1.18 4.98 6.64
C THR A 162 2.09 6.04 6.01
N ILE A 163 3.39 6.02 6.34
CA ILE A 163 4.39 6.89 5.72
C ILE A 163 4.46 6.63 4.20
N TYR A 164 4.50 5.38 3.78
CA TYR A 164 4.53 5.00 2.38
C TYR A 164 3.26 5.46 1.65
N LEU A 165 2.06 5.20 2.19
CA LEU A 165 0.79 5.63 1.59
C LEU A 165 0.72 7.15 1.42
N GLY A 166 1.23 7.90 2.42
CA GLY A 166 1.34 9.35 2.34
C GLY A 166 2.34 9.84 1.29
N LEU A 167 3.51 9.22 1.14
CA LEU A 167 4.52 9.68 0.19
C LEU A 167 4.30 9.18 -1.26
N SER A 168 3.70 8.00 -1.44
CA SER A 168 3.45 7.38 -2.75
C SER A 168 2.24 7.92 -3.50
N ARG A 169 1.46 8.84 -2.89
CA ARG A 169 0.19 9.32 -3.47
C ARG A 169 0.33 10.05 -4.81
N ASN A 170 1.47 10.69 -5.05
CA ASN A 170 1.77 11.41 -6.29
C ASN A 170 2.77 10.58 -7.11
N PRO A 171 2.30 9.79 -8.11
CA PRO A 171 3.16 8.86 -8.85
C PRO A 171 4.28 9.59 -9.61
N GLY A 172 5.50 9.05 -9.52
CA GLY A 172 6.69 9.57 -10.22
C GLY A 172 7.36 10.76 -9.53
N ASN A 173 6.93 11.17 -8.33
CA ASN A 173 7.61 12.23 -7.59
C ASN A 173 8.86 11.71 -6.87
N GLU A 174 10.02 11.89 -7.50
CA GLU A 174 11.32 11.47 -6.98
C GLU A 174 11.66 12.09 -5.60
N GLU A 175 11.19 13.31 -5.32
CA GLU A 175 11.37 14.00 -4.03
C GLU A 175 10.69 13.25 -2.88
N ASN A 176 9.58 12.55 -3.16
CA ASN A 176 8.88 11.75 -2.16
C ASN A 176 9.61 10.44 -1.86
N VAL A 177 10.29 9.86 -2.86
CA VAL A 177 11.15 8.67 -2.66
C VAL A 177 12.36 9.04 -1.80
N GLU A 178 12.94 10.21 -2.06
CA GLU A 178 13.99 10.82 -1.26
C GLU A 178 13.54 11.04 0.20
N GLU A 179 12.39 11.67 0.42
CA GLU A 179 11.83 11.87 1.77
C GLU A 179 11.59 10.52 2.46
N PHE A 180 11.09 9.51 1.75
CA PHE A 180 10.83 8.18 2.30
C PHE A 180 12.11 7.52 2.83
N LEU A 181 13.22 7.59 2.07
CA LEU A 181 14.50 7.02 2.50
C LEU A 181 15.07 7.77 3.73
N ILE A 182 14.83 9.07 3.84
CA ILE A 182 15.23 9.89 4.99
C ILE A 182 14.37 9.57 6.22
N GLU A 183 13.04 9.52 6.07
CA GLU A 183 12.09 9.23 7.15
C GLU A 183 12.38 7.85 7.76
N THR A 184 12.63 6.85 6.91
CA THR A 184 12.95 5.47 7.31
C THR A 184 14.37 5.27 7.84
N ASN A 185 15.15 6.35 8.00
CA ASN A 185 16.56 6.35 8.45
C ASN A 185 17.49 5.47 7.58
N LYS A 186 17.15 5.25 6.30
CA LYS A 186 18.02 4.54 5.35
C LYS A 186 18.99 5.48 4.64
N LYS A 187 18.72 6.78 4.72
CA LYS A 187 19.50 7.85 4.12
C LYS A 187 19.53 9.08 5.01
N THR A 188 20.61 9.86 4.96
CA THR A 188 20.71 11.20 5.56
C THR A 188 20.39 12.26 4.52
N ALA A 189 19.76 13.37 4.94
CA ALA A 189 19.49 14.50 4.05
C ALA A 189 20.79 15.06 3.46
N ILE A 190 20.74 15.50 2.20
CA ILE A 190 21.88 16.08 1.50
C ILE A 190 22.13 17.50 2.02
N GLU A 191 23.37 17.80 2.38
CA GLU A 191 23.81 19.14 2.76
C GLU A 191 24.69 19.73 1.65
N TYR A 192 24.45 21.01 1.35
CA TYR A 192 25.17 21.76 0.32
C TYR A 192 26.14 22.74 0.95
N HIS A 193 27.36 22.75 0.43
CA HIS A 193 28.41 23.68 0.83
C HIS A 193 28.92 24.42 -0.39
N THR A 194 29.27 25.70 -0.21
CA THR A 194 29.83 26.54 -1.26
C THR A 194 31.22 26.98 -0.87
N ASP A 195 32.12 27.16 -1.84
CA ASP A 195 33.48 27.62 -1.59
C ASP A 195 33.58 29.10 -1.20
N MET A 196 32.50 29.87 -1.43
CA MET A 196 32.43 31.30 -1.17
C MET A 196 31.06 31.72 -0.61
N GLU A 197 31.05 32.40 0.53
CA GLU A 197 29.82 32.96 1.14
C GLU A 197 29.42 34.34 0.56
N GLY A 198 30.26 34.93 -0.29
CA GLY A 198 30.05 36.24 -0.91
C GLY A 198 31.36 36.97 -1.16
N PHE A 199 31.36 37.96 -2.07
CA PHE A 199 32.56 38.72 -2.40
C PHE A 199 32.25 40.13 -2.95
N MET A 200 33.27 40.98 -2.94
CA MET A 200 33.24 42.34 -3.49
C MET A 200 34.31 42.50 -4.59
N LEU A 201 33.94 43.14 -5.70
CA LEU A 201 34.83 43.51 -6.79
C LEU A 201 34.86 45.03 -6.98
N GLU A 202 36.00 45.55 -7.44
CA GLU A 202 36.20 46.96 -7.75
C GLU A 202 36.59 47.14 -9.23
N ASN A 203 36.06 48.18 -9.88
CA ASN A 203 36.48 48.65 -11.20
C ASN A 203 36.55 47.56 -12.28
N VAL A 204 35.44 46.84 -12.49
CA VAL A 204 35.32 45.79 -13.51
C VAL A 204 35.22 46.44 -14.89
N MET A 205 36.32 46.44 -15.65
CA MET A 205 36.41 47.08 -16.97
C MET A 205 35.79 46.24 -18.10
N ASP A 206 36.01 44.92 -18.07
CA ASP A 206 35.48 43.95 -19.02
C ASP A 206 34.58 42.96 -18.29
N SER A 207 33.55 42.43 -18.97
CA SER A 207 32.68 41.41 -18.40
C SER A 207 33.49 40.17 -18.04
N GLN A 208 33.36 39.69 -16.79
CA GLN A 208 34.12 38.55 -16.27
C GLN A 208 33.20 37.37 -16.00
N ILE A 209 33.62 36.17 -16.43
CA ILE A 209 33.02 34.90 -16.03
C ILE A 209 33.66 34.48 -14.70
N ARG A 210 32.83 34.13 -13.72
CA ARG A 210 33.24 33.59 -12.43
C ARG A 210 32.56 32.25 -12.22
N THR A 211 33.22 31.39 -11.47
CA THR A 211 32.73 30.06 -11.13
C THR A 211 32.55 29.95 -9.64
N LEU A 212 31.40 29.45 -9.20
CA LEU A 212 31.12 29.06 -7.83
C LEU A 212 31.16 27.53 -7.74
N ALA A 213 31.93 27.00 -6.78
CA ALA A 213 31.96 25.56 -6.52
C ALA A 213 30.91 25.18 -5.46
N ILE A 214 30.04 24.23 -5.80
CA ILE A 214 29.01 23.69 -4.92
C ILE A 214 29.36 22.22 -4.66
N THR A 215 29.57 21.84 -3.39
CA THR A 215 29.84 20.47 -2.96
C THR A 215 28.67 19.90 -2.17
N ARG A 216 28.33 18.63 -2.40
CA ARG A 216 27.26 17.90 -1.68
C ARG A 216 27.81 16.84 -0.72
N SER A 217 27.07 16.50 0.33
CA SER A 217 27.49 15.52 1.34
C SER A 217 27.04 14.07 1.08
N GLY A 218 26.15 13.82 0.12
CA GLY A 218 25.55 12.50 -0.12
C GLY A 218 25.02 12.28 -1.54
N TRP A 219 24.40 11.12 -1.76
CA TRP A 219 23.79 10.66 -3.03
C TRP A 219 22.27 10.93 -3.04
N GLY A 220 21.53 10.68 -4.14
CA GLY A 220 20.04 10.67 -4.20
C GLY A 220 19.43 11.80 -5.03
N TYR A 221 18.11 12.02 -4.93
CA TYR A 221 17.44 13.04 -5.74
C TYR A 221 17.90 14.46 -5.40
N LEU A 222 18.17 15.24 -6.45
CA LEU A 222 18.63 16.61 -6.35
C LEU A 222 18.09 17.44 -7.51
N LYS A 223 17.42 18.54 -7.18
CA LYS A 223 16.98 19.58 -8.12
C LYS A 223 17.10 20.96 -7.44
N LEU A 224 18.20 21.67 -7.72
CA LEU A 224 18.42 23.02 -7.19
C LEU A 224 18.03 24.08 -8.23
N GLN A 225 17.31 25.11 -7.79
CA GLN A 225 16.99 26.28 -8.60
C GLN A 225 18.00 27.40 -8.31
N VAL A 226 18.54 28.00 -9.37
CA VAL A 226 19.52 29.08 -9.31
C VAL A 226 18.92 30.35 -9.87
N ARG A 227 18.91 31.41 -9.06
CA ARG A 227 18.39 32.73 -9.44
C ARG A 227 19.43 33.80 -9.18
N ALA A 228 19.59 34.71 -10.13
CA ALA A 228 20.43 35.89 -9.96
C ALA A 228 19.56 37.12 -9.73
N GLU A 229 19.74 37.76 -8.57
CA GLU A 229 19.16 39.07 -8.30
C GLU A 229 20.22 40.15 -8.56
N GLY A 230 19.89 41.08 -9.45
CA GLY A 230 20.79 42.15 -9.89
C GLY A 230 20.97 42.11 -11.41
N SER A 231 20.63 43.19 -12.10
CA SER A 231 20.59 43.24 -13.56
C SER A 231 21.93 42.99 -14.26
N PHE A 232 23.05 43.07 -13.52
CA PHE A 232 24.41 42.88 -14.02
C PHE A 232 24.89 41.43 -13.90
N LEU A 233 24.12 40.53 -13.28
CA LEU A 233 24.43 39.11 -13.16
C LEU A 233 23.66 38.34 -14.22
N THR A 234 24.35 37.42 -14.90
CA THR A 234 23.77 36.51 -15.88
C THR A 234 24.22 35.10 -15.59
N LEU A 235 23.27 34.16 -15.56
CA LEU A 235 23.50 32.74 -15.31
C LEU A 235 23.56 31.98 -16.64
N GLU A 236 24.43 30.97 -16.72
CA GLU A 236 24.41 30.02 -17.83
C GLU A 236 23.27 29.00 -17.69
N HIS A 237 23.05 28.53 -16.45
CA HIS A 237 22.02 27.57 -16.09
C HIS A 237 21.22 28.06 -14.89
N ASP A 238 19.91 27.80 -14.90
CA ASP A 238 18.96 28.15 -13.84
C ASP A 238 18.53 26.95 -12.99
N THR A 239 18.89 25.73 -13.39
CA THR A 239 18.57 24.48 -12.70
C THR A 239 19.80 23.58 -12.67
N ILE A 240 20.03 22.92 -11.53
CA ILE A 240 21.10 21.93 -11.33
C ILE A 240 20.46 20.61 -10.92
N MET A 241 20.81 19.53 -11.62
CA MET A 241 20.31 18.17 -11.39
C MET A 241 21.44 17.26 -10.87
N ASP A 242 21.10 16.07 -10.40
CA ASP A 242 22.06 15.05 -9.94
C ASP A 242 23.15 14.74 -11.00
N ALA A 243 22.76 14.61 -12.27
CA ALA A 243 23.65 14.28 -13.39
C ALA A 243 24.72 15.34 -13.68
N ASP A 244 24.57 16.56 -13.16
CA ASP A 244 25.51 17.66 -13.37
C ASP A 244 26.71 17.60 -12.40
N PHE A 245 26.62 16.82 -11.31
CA PHE A 245 27.69 16.69 -10.33
C PHE A 245 28.73 15.63 -10.74
N GLU A 246 30.01 16.05 -10.82
CA GLU A 246 31.16 15.15 -11.01
C GLU A 246 31.94 15.06 -9.68
N ASP A 247 32.14 13.86 -9.14
CA ASP A 247 32.80 13.63 -7.84
C ASP A 247 32.25 14.52 -6.70
N ASP A 248 30.92 14.63 -6.61
CA ASP A 248 30.18 15.46 -5.64
C ASP A 248 30.44 16.98 -5.74
N LEU A 249 31.00 17.45 -6.85
CA LEU A 249 31.30 18.85 -7.13
C LEU A 249 30.57 19.35 -8.38
N TYR A 250 29.85 20.47 -8.26
CA TYR A 250 29.30 21.22 -9.40
C TYR A 250 29.93 22.61 -9.50
N ARG A 251 30.21 23.06 -10.71
CA ARG A 251 30.84 24.35 -11.02
C ARG A 251 29.86 25.27 -11.72
N LEU A 252 29.19 26.12 -10.94
CA LEU A 252 28.24 27.09 -11.47
C LEU A 252 28.97 28.30 -12.06
N ASN A 253 28.94 28.45 -13.37
CA ASN A 253 29.45 29.64 -14.04
C ASN A 253 28.40 30.75 -14.11
N PHE A 254 28.81 31.97 -13.79
CA PHE A 254 27.99 33.17 -13.93
C PHE A 254 28.84 34.33 -14.46
N THR A 255 28.22 35.16 -15.29
CA THR A 255 28.87 36.30 -15.91
C THR A 255 28.45 37.59 -15.24
N ILE A 256 29.44 38.40 -14.85
CA ILE A 256 29.28 39.77 -14.39
C ILE A 256 29.41 40.68 -15.61
N ASP A 257 28.29 41.22 -16.07
CA ASP A 257 28.21 42.06 -17.26
C ASP A 257 28.62 43.50 -16.94
N ALA A 258 29.81 43.89 -17.39
CA ALA A 258 30.37 45.23 -17.15
C ALA A 258 29.49 46.34 -17.76
N THR A 259 28.75 46.06 -18.84
CA THR A 259 27.89 47.05 -19.53
C THR A 259 26.66 47.45 -18.72
N LYS A 260 26.22 46.58 -17.80
CA LYS A 260 25.02 46.79 -16.97
C LYS A 260 25.34 47.31 -15.57
N LEU A 261 26.62 47.50 -15.24
CA LEU A 261 27.05 48.07 -13.98
C LEU A 261 26.82 49.58 -13.95
N ARG A 262 26.22 50.08 -12.88
CA ARG A 262 26.03 51.51 -12.64
C ARG A 262 27.17 52.05 -11.78
N HIS A 263 27.43 53.35 -11.87
CA HIS A 263 28.40 53.99 -10.97
C HIS A 263 27.96 53.90 -9.50
N GLY A 264 28.91 53.64 -8.61
CA GLY A 264 28.66 53.35 -7.20
C GLY A 264 28.61 51.85 -6.89
N ILE A 265 27.92 51.48 -5.81
CA ILE A 265 27.82 50.08 -5.34
C ILE A 265 26.64 49.39 -6.02
N ASN A 266 26.94 48.42 -6.88
CA ASN A 266 25.96 47.51 -7.44
C ASN A 266 25.83 46.31 -6.49
N LYS A 267 24.63 46.10 -5.95
CA LYS A 267 24.34 44.96 -5.09
C LYS A 267 23.57 43.92 -5.90
N GLY A 268 24.07 42.70 -5.89
CA GLY A 268 23.37 41.54 -6.40
C GLY A 268 23.55 40.36 -5.44
N ARG A 269 22.87 39.25 -5.74
CA ARG A 269 23.06 37.98 -5.05
C ARG A 269 22.71 36.82 -5.97
N LEU A 270 23.42 35.72 -5.80
CA LEU A 270 23.03 34.43 -6.34
C LEU A 270 22.23 33.70 -5.26
N ILE A 271 21.03 33.26 -5.59
CA ILE A 271 20.15 32.47 -4.73
C ILE A 271 20.13 31.06 -5.29
N ILE A 272 20.59 30.10 -4.50
CA ILE A 272 20.54 28.68 -4.81
C ILE A 272 19.61 28.06 -3.80
N GLU A 273 18.48 27.54 -4.25
CA GLU A 273 17.45 27.02 -3.35
C GLU A 273 16.76 25.79 -3.93
N ASP A 274 16.41 24.85 -3.06
CA ASP A 274 15.39 23.83 -3.30
C ASP A 274 14.17 24.17 -2.43
N THR A 275 13.27 23.21 -2.18
CA THR A 275 12.14 23.43 -1.27
C THR A 275 12.59 23.53 0.20
N CYS A 276 13.64 22.83 0.62
CA CYS A 276 14.08 22.73 2.02
C CYS A 276 15.21 23.70 2.43
N HIS A 277 16.05 24.11 1.47
CA HIS A 277 17.28 24.85 1.65
C HIS A 277 17.27 26.13 0.82
N LYS A 278 17.87 27.19 1.37
CA LYS A 278 18.07 28.46 0.66
C LYS A 278 19.43 29.04 1.00
N MET A 279 20.32 29.06 0.02
CA MET A 279 21.62 29.70 0.08
C MET A 279 21.56 31.03 -0.69
N SER A 280 22.12 32.09 -0.12
CA SER A 280 22.16 33.41 -0.75
C SER A 280 23.59 33.95 -0.68
N ILE A 281 24.23 34.07 -1.84
CA ILE A 281 25.62 34.53 -1.98
C ILE A 281 25.60 35.98 -2.44
N PRO A 282 25.79 36.97 -1.54
CA PRO A 282 25.87 38.37 -1.90
C PRO A 282 27.09 38.68 -2.77
N ILE A 283 26.84 39.41 -3.87
CA ILE A 283 27.86 39.92 -4.79
C ILE A 283 27.75 41.44 -4.81
N GLN A 284 28.88 42.12 -4.56
CA GLN A 284 28.94 43.58 -4.62
C GLN A 284 29.99 44.01 -5.65
N VAL A 285 29.62 44.90 -6.56
CA VAL A 285 30.55 45.48 -7.54
C VAL A 285 30.57 46.99 -7.40
N MET A 286 31.71 47.52 -6.94
CA MET A 286 31.95 48.95 -6.83
C MET A 286 32.57 49.46 -8.13
N MET A 287 31.81 50.24 -8.89
CA MET A 287 32.32 50.97 -10.05
C MET A 287 32.64 52.39 -9.62
N GLN A 288 33.92 52.72 -9.57
CA GLN A 288 34.35 54.11 -9.47
C GLN A 288 34.03 54.82 -10.79
N GLU A 289 33.64 56.10 -10.74
CA GLU A 289 33.42 56.88 -11.96
C GLU A 289 34.74 57.04 -12.70
N GLY A 290 34.94 56.22 -13.74
CA GLY A 290 35.91 56.47 -14.78
C GLY A 290 35.45 57.66 -15.63
N GLY A 291 35.69 58.88 -15.15
CA GLY A 291 35.51 60.09 -15.93
C GLY A 291 35.40 61.34 -15.08
N LEU A 292 36.47 62.13 -15.01
CA LEU A 292 36.52 63.48 -14.43
C LEU A 292 35.25 64.32 -14.68
N ARG A 293 34.59 64.16 -15.84
CA ARG A 293 33.37 64.89 -16.24
C ARG A 293 32.10 64.54 -15.46
N ALA A 294 31.91 63.29 -15.02
CA ALA A 294 30.72 62.90 -14.25
C ALA A 294 30.85 63.34 -12.79
N GLU A 295 32.07 63.21 -12.24
CA GLU A 295 32.42 63.71 -10.92
C GLU A 295 32.35 65.24 -10.87
N GLN A 296 32.84 65.96 -11.90
CA GLN A 296 32.64 67.40 -12.06
C GLN A 296 31.16 67.77 -12.05
N LYS A 297 30.31 67.14 -12.88
CA LYS A 297 28.85 67.41 -12.88
C LYS A 297 28.18 67.12 -11.53
N ARG A 298 28.66 66.11 -10.78
CA ARG A 298 28.13 65.80 -9.45
C ARG A 298 28.60 66.80 -8.40
N GLN A 299 29.84 67.27 -8.50
CA GLN A 299 30.41 68.32 -7.66
C GLN A 299 29.73 69.67 -7.95
N GLU A 300 29.50 70.02 -9.23
CA GLU A 300 28.71 71.18 -9.65
C GLU A 300 27.30 71.14 -9.05
N LYS A 301 26.57 70.03 -9.23
CA LYS A 301 25.23 69.89 -8.64
C LYS A 301 25.25 69.94 -7.11
N ARG A 302 26.26 69.37 -6.44
CA ARG A 302 26.41 69.43 -4.98
C ARG A 302 26.66 70.86 -4.51
N ALA A 303 27.50 71.61 -5.20
CA ALA A 303 27.82 73.00 -4.87
C ALA A 303 26.60 73.91 -5.09
N VAL A 304 25.84 73.74 -6.19
CA VAL A 304 24.57 74.46 -6.41
C VAL A 304 23.53 74.12 -5.34
N ILE A 305 23.38 72.83 -4.96
CA ILE A 305 22.48 72.43 -3.87
C ILE A 305 22.93 73.03 -2.54
N ALA A 306 24.25 73.09 -2.27
CA ALA A 306 24.80 73.71 -1.08
C ALA A 306 24.48 75.22 -1.04
N LEU A 307 24.61 75.93 -2.16
CA LEU A 307 24.23 77.33 -2.27
C LEU A 307 22.74 77.57 -1.97
N MET A 308 21.86 76.77 -2.55
CA MET A 308 20.41 76.86 -2.28
C MET A 308 20.10 76.58 -0.80
N LYS A 309 20.69 75.53 -0.21
CA LYS A 309 20.51 75.21 1.22
C LYS A 309 21.02 76.32 2.13
N ASN A 310 22.21 76.84 1.86
CA ASN A 310 22.80 77.94 2.60
C ASN A 310 21.88 79.18 2.56
N TYR A 311 21.33 79.52 1.39
CA TYR A 311 20.36 80.62 1.27
C TYR A 311 19.08 80.40 2.10
N ILE A 312 18.52 79.19 2.06
CA ILE A 312 17.33 78.83 2.86
C ILE A 312 17.63 78.92 4.35
N GLU A 313 18.76 78.39 4.81
CA GLU A 313 19.19 78.46 6.22
C GLU A 313 19.39 79.90 6.70
N LEU A 314 19.92 80.78 5.84
CA LEU A 314 20.05 82.21 6.14
C LEU A 314 18.67 82.85 6.32
N LYS A 315 17.77 82.63 5.36
CA LYS A 315 16.44 83.23 5.35
C LYS A 315 15.57 82.76 6.52
N PHE A 316 15.74 81.52 6.94
CA PHE A 316 15.11 80.96 8.14
C PHE A 316 15.87 81.27 9.45
N HIS A 317 16.85 82.18 9.42
CA HIS A 317 17.65 82.61 10.58
C HIS A 317 18.38 81.48 11.32
N LYS A 318 18.66 80.34 10.65
CA LYS A 318 19.44 79.22 11.22
C LYS A 318 20.94 79.47 11.22
N ILE A 319 21.42 80.28 10.26
CA ILE A 319 22.80 80.74 10.18
C ILE A 319 22.85 82.26 10.09
N THR A 320 23.93 82.85 10.59
CA THR A 320 24.15 84.30 10.52
C THR A 320 24.65 84.72 9.12
N ARG A 321 24.48 86.00 8.78
CA ARG A 321 24.94 86.58 7.49
C ARG A 321 26.42 86.27 7.21
N ASN A 322 27.28 86.29 8.23
CA ASN A 322 28.71 86.00 8.08
C ASN A 322 28.98 84.53 7.73
N ILE A 323 28.34 83.58 8.43
CA ILE A 323 28.49 82.14 8.17
C ILE A 323 27.94 81.77 6.79
N TRP A 324 26.82 82.36 6.39
CA TRP A 324 26.27 82.17 5.04
C TRP A 324 27.25 82.64 3.98
N VAL A 325 27.81 83.84 4.16
CA VAL A 325 28.77 84.44 3.26
C VAL A 325 30.04 83.59 3.11
N GLU A 326 30.51 82.94 4.17
CA GLU A 326 31.66 82.03 4.13
C GLU A 326 31.32 80.73 3.39
N ARG A 327 30.23 80.05 3.78
CA ARG A 327 29.81 78.78 3.17
C ARG A 327 29.39 78.94 1.70
N ALA A 328 28.77 80.06 1.36
CA ALA A 328 28.39 80.37 -0.01
C ALA A 328 29.62 80.76 -0.85
N ALA A 329 30.60 81.47 -0.30
CA ALA A 329 31.87 81.72 -1.00
C ALA A 329 32.68 80.43 -1.23
N GLU A 330 32.65 79.49 -0.28
CA GLU A 330 33.27 78.17 -0.43
C GLU A 330 32.58 77.35 -1.54
N ALA A 331 31.25 77.32 -1.58
CA ALA A 331 30.51 76.62 -2.63
C ALA A 331 30.66 77.29 -4.01
N ILE A 332 30.74 78.62 -4.09
CA ILE A 332 31.05 79.33 -5.34
C ILE A 332 32.50 79.09 -5.76
N GLY A 333 33.46 79.07 -4.82
CA GLY A 333 34.86 78.74 -5.10
C GLY A 333 34.98 77.35 -5.73
N GLN A 334 34.26 76.37 -5.18
CA GLN A 334 34.16 75.03 -5.77
C GLN A 334 33.57 75.06 -7.19
N LEU A 335 32.56 75.89 -7.48
CA LEU A 335 32.01 76.03 -8.84
C LEU A 335 33.00 76.71 -9.80
N GLN A 336 33.73 77.73 -9.35
CA GLN A 336 34.75 78.42 -10.15
C GLN A 336 35.94 77.52 -10.46
N ASP A 337 36.37 76.69 -9.51
CA ASP A 337 37.43 75.71 -9.71
C ASP A 337 37.05 74.63 -10.75
N LEU A 338 35.74 74.33 -10.87
CA LEU A 338 35.20 73.34 -11.80
C LEU A 338 34.98 73.92 -13.20
N ASN A 339 34.42 75.14 -13.30
CA ASN A 339 34.19 75.84 -14.57
C ASN A 339 34.41 77.36 -14.40
N PRO A 340 35.62 77.87 -14.74
CA PRO A 340 35.96 79.29 -14.54
C PRO A 340 35.13 80.26 -15.40
N ASP A 341 34.63 79.80 -16.55
CA ASP A 341 33.94 80.63 -17.55
C ASP A 341 32.42 80.61 -17.41
N ASP A 342 31.87 79.95 -16.38
CA ASP A 342 30.42 79.94 -16.13
C ASP A 342 29.91 81.30 -15.64
N LEU A 343 29.19 82.00 -16.52
CA LEU A 343 28.62 83.32 -16.26
C LEU A 343 27.66 83.33 -15.06
N MET A 344 26.90 82.25 -14.82
CA MET A 344 25.99 82.17 -13.66
C MET A 344 26.75 82.12 -12.33
N THR A 345 27.83 81.35 -12.25
CA THR A 345 28.71 81.29 -11.06
C THR A 345 29.36 82.65 -10.78
N GLN A 346 29.76 83.38 -11.81
CA GLN A 346 30.31 84.73 -11.67
C GLN A 346 29.26 85.74 -11.20
N LEU A 347 28.01 85.63 -11.65
CA LEU A 347 26.89 86.45 -11.14
C LEU A 347 26.53 86.09 -9.68
N TYR A 348 26.60 84.82 -9.27
CA TYR A 348 26.44 84.46 -7.85
C TYR A 348 27.51 85.12 -6.98
N GLN A 349 28.76 85.23 -7.47
CA GLN A 349 29.84 85.91 -6.77
C GLN A 349 29.55 87.41 -6.60
N VAL A 350 29.04 88.06 -7.65
CA VAL A 350 28.57 89.45 -7.58
C VAL A 350 27.48 89.58 -6.52
N GLN A 351 26.50 88.68 -6.47
CA GLN A 351 25.45 88.73 -5.43
C GLN A 351 26.01 88.62 -4.01
N ILE A 352 27.02 87.77 -3.76
CA ILE A 352 27.69 87.70 -2.45
C ILE A 352 28.44 89.01 -2.15
N LEU A 353 29.15 89.60 -3.12
CA LEU A 353 29.89 90.86 -2.93
C LEU A 353 28.94 92.03 -2.63
N THR A 354 27.80 92.11 -3.32
CA THR A 354 26.72 93.05 -3.02
C THR A 354 26.18 92.83 -1.61
N THR A 355 26.02 91.57 -1.19
CA THR A 355 25.59 91.24 0.17
C THR A 355 26.68 91.48 1.22
N ARG A 356 27.97 91.57 0.86
CA ARG A 356 29.08 92.00 1.73
C ARG A 356 29.24 93.53 1.78
N GLU A 357 28.36 94.28 1.10
CA GLU A 357 28.42 95.75 1.00
C GLU A 357 29.70 96.27 0.30
N ARG A 358 30.38 95.40 -0.47
CA ARG A 358 31.56 95.73 -1.30
C ARG A 358 31.12 96.19 -2.68
N TYR A 359 30.33 97.26 -2.73
CA TYR A 359 29.63 97.72 -3.94
C TYR A 359 30.57 98.07 -5.10
N ASN A 360 31.73 98.66 -4.82
CA ASN A 360 32.69 99.04 -5.87
C ASN A 360 33.26 97.81 -6.60
N GLU A 361 33.50 96.72 -5.87
CA GLU A 361 33.99 95.47 -6.47
C GLU A 361 32.89 94.73 -7.20
N ALA A 362 31.67 94.71 -6.65
CA ALA A 362 30.52 94.14 -7.33
C ALA A 362 30.26 94.85 -8.67
N ARG A 363 30.35 96.19 -8.70
CA ARG A 363 30.20 96.99 -9.91
C ARG A 363 31.31 96.75 -10.93
N TYR A 364 32.57 96.69 -10.49
CA TYR A 364 33.69 96.33 -11.37
C TYR A 364 33.50 94.96 -12.03
N TRP A 365 33.02 93.97 -11.27
CA TRP A 365 32.74 92.65 -11.83
C TRP A 365 31.53 92.65 -12.77
N LEU A 366 30.47 93.41 -12.49
CA LEU A 366 29.35 93.55 -13.44
C LEU A 366 29.76 94.23 -14.74
N ASP A 367 30.44 95.38 -14.69
CA ASP A 367 30.90 96.09 -15.90
C ASP A 367 31.79 95.19 -16.78
N LYS A 368 32.55 94.27 -16.16
CA LYS A 368 33.36 93.26 -16.86
C LYS A 368 32.51 92.18 -17.53
N LEU A 369 31.36 91.81 -16.95
CA LEU A 369 30.46 90.76 -17.44
C LEU A 369 29.41 91.27 -18.44
N GLU A 370 29.21 92.59 -18.53
CA GLU A 370 28.26 93.23 -19.44
C GLU A 370 28.37 92.75 -20.91
N PRO A 371 29.55 92.75 -21.57
CA PRO A 371 29.62 92.33 -22.98
C PRO A 371 29.25 90.86 -23.20
N ASP A 372 29.53 89.99 -22.23
CA ASP A 372 29.27 88.55 -22.32
C ASP A 372 27.81 88.22 -21.95
N ALA A 373 27.20 88.98 -21.02
CA ALA A 373 25.81 88.82 -20.58
C ALA A 373 24.77 89.31 -21.62
N PHE A 374 25.14 90.23 -22.51
CA PHE A 374 24.29 90.74 -23.60
C PHE A 374 24.71 90.20 -24.99
N GLY A 375 25.57 89.19 -25.04
CA GLY A 375 26.03 88.55 -26.27
C GLY A 375 24.93 87.83 -27.07
N LYS A 376 25.16 87.55 -28.35
CA LYS A 376 24.17 86.89 -29.23
C LYS A 376 23.83 85.45 -28.82
N GLU A 377 24.68 84.80 -28.04
CA GLU A 377 24.52 83.41 -27.55
C GLU A 377 24.19 83.34 -26.05
N SER A 378 24.00 84.48 -25.36
CA SER A 378 23.75 84.49 -23.91
C SER A 378 22.36 83.96 -23.57
N ASP A 379 22.28 83.12 -22.54
CA ASP A 379 20.99 82.68 -21.98
C ASP A 379 20.20 83.90 -21.47
N MET A 380 18.92 83.95 -21.83
CA MET A 380 18.00 85.01 -21.45
C MET A 380 17.90 85.16 -19.92
N LEU A 381 18.09 84.05 -19.18
CA LEU A 381 18.14 84.06 -17.72
C LEU A 381 19.37 84.83 -17.17
N VAL A 382 20.55 84.64 -17.78
CA VAL A 382 21.80 85.31 -17.38
C VAL A 382 21.65 86.83 -17.56
N LYS A 383 21.07 87.25 -18.69
CA LYS A 383 20.77 88.66 -18.97
C LYS A 383 19.84 89.27 -17.92
N CYS A 384 18.74 88.59 -17.59
CA CYS A 384 17.80 89.09 -16.58
C CYS A 384 18.41 89.10 -15.16
N TYR A 385 19.27 88.14 -14.82
CA TYR A 385 19.94 88.11 -13.52
C TYR A 385 21.02 89.20 -13.40
N TYR A 386 21.73 89.52 -14.49
CA TYR A 386 22.61 90.68 -14.58
C TYR A 386 21.86 91.98 -14.29
N LEU A 387 20.77 92.22 -15.01
CA LEU A 387 19.92 93.40 -14.84
C LEU A 387 19.34 93.51 -13.41
N TYR A 388 18.98 92.38 -12.80
CA TYR A 388 18.57 92.31 -11.40
C TYR A 388 19.70 92.73 -10.43
N LEU A 389 20.93 92.25 -10.63
CA LEU A 389 22.05 92.62 -9.76
C LEU A 389 22.49 94.08 -9.96
N GLU A 390 22.41 94.60 -11.18
CA GLU A 390 22.70 96.00 -11.48
C GLU A 390 21.67 96.95 -10.86
N THR A 391 20.38 96.62 -10.92
CA THR A 391 19.32 97.39 -10.24
C THR A 391 19.45 97.38 -8.72
N LEU A 392 20.03 96.33 -8.11
CA LEU A 392 20.35 96.36 -6.67
C LEU A 392 21.49 97.33 -6.31
N LEU A 393 22.34 97.72 -7.28
CA LEU A 393 23.45 98.66 -7.09
C LEU A 393 23.09 100.10 -7.51
N ASN A 394 22.20 100.27 -8.51
CA ASN A 394 21.72 101.56 -8.98
C ASN A 394 20.44 102.00 -8.24
N LYS A 395 20.41 103.24 -7.73
CA LYS A 395 19.28 103.76 -6.93
C LYS A 395 18.28 104.61 -7.74
N ASP A 396 18.35 104.56 -9.07
CA ASP A 396 17.48 105.34 -9.95
C ASP A 396 16.12 104.67 -10.17
N GLU A 397 15.04 105.32 -9.71
CA GLU A 397 13.67 104.79 -9.82
C GLU A 397 13.20 104.61 -11.28
N SER A 398 13.66 105.47 -12.20
CA SER A 398 13.33 105.36 -13.62
C SER A 398 14.00 104.15 -14.28
N TYR A 399 15.22 103.81 -13.86
CA TYR A 399 15.94 102.62 -14.31
C TYR A 399 15.31 101.35 -13.76
N LEU A 400 14.93 101.36 -12.48
CA LEU A 400 14.22 100.27 -11.82
C LEU A 400 12.93 99.91 -12.57
N GLN A 401 12.12 100.90 -12.96
CA GLN A 401 10.88 100.64 -13.70
C GLN A 401 11.16 100.05 -15.09
N ALA A 402 12.13 100.59 -15.83
CA ALA A 402 12.48 100.11 -17.17
C ALA A 402 12.98 98.64 -17.15
N VAL A 403 13.81 98.28 -16.18
CA VAL A 403 14.31 96.91 -16.00
C VAL A 403 13.19 95.98 -15.53
N THR A 404 12.30 96.45 -14.65
CA THR A 404 11.13 95.66 -14.21
C THR A 404 10.21 95.34 -15.38
N ASP A 405 9.89 96.33 -16.23
CA ASP A 405 9.08 96.15 -17.43
C ASP A 405 9.74 95.19 -18.43
N GLU A 406 11.08 95.25 -18.58
CA GLU A 406 11.83 94.33 -19.44
C GLU A 406 11.77 92.89 -18.91
N ILE A 407 12.06 92.66 -17.62
CA ILE A 407 11.99 91.32 -17.00
C ILE A 407 10.55 90.79 -17.03
N GLU A 408 9.54 91.64 -16.82
CA GLU A 408 8.13 91.25 -16.88
C GLU A 408 7.69 90.85 -18.30
N GLN A 409 8.11 91.60 -19.32
CA GLN A 409 7.85 91.22 -20.72
C GLN A 409 8.48 89.88 -21.08
N ILE A 410 9.67 89.59 -20.56
CA ILE A 410 10.38 88.33 -20.78
C ILE A 410 9.67 87.19 -20.04
N TYR A 411 9.28 87.41 -18.79
CA TYR A 411 8.53 86.44 -18.00
C TYR A 411 7.16 86.13 -18.61
N ARG A 412 6.46 87.10 -19.20
CA ARG A 412 5.20 86.85 -19.94
C ARG A 412 5.40 85.99 -21.20
N ARG A 413 6.60 85.91 -21.75
CA ARG A 413 6.94 85.03 -22.89
C ARG A 413 7.23 83.60 -22.45
N ASP A 414 7.86 83.43 -21.29
CA ASP A 414 8.12 82.12 -20.67
C ASP A 414 7.80 82.15 -19.17
N GLU A 415 6.54 81.86 -18.84
CA GLU A 415 6.05 81.88 -17.47
C GLU A 415 6.60 80.70 -16.64
N THR A 416 7.26 79.71 -17.25
CA THR A 416 7.79 78.53 -16.54
C THR A 416 9.12 78.80 -15.82
N GLN A 417 9.80 79.89 -16.17
CA GLN A 417 11.10 80.21 -15.63
C GLN A 417 11.01 80.90 -14.25
N TRP A 418 11.14 80.10 -13.19
CA TRP A 418 10.90 80.54 -11.81
C TRP A 418 11.88 81.59 -11.28
N TYR A 419 13.12 81.64 -11.79
CA TYR A 419 14.10 82.66 -11.40
C TYR A 419 13.62 84.08 -11.76
N LEU A 420 12.94 84.24 -12.90
CA LEU A 420 12.39 85.54 -13.32
C LEU A 420 11.23 85.97 -12.42
N ALA A 421 10.34 85.03 -12.08
CA ALA A 421 9.29 85.25 -11.08
C ALA A 421 9.89 85.65 -9.73
N TRP A 422 11.00 85.02 -9.33
CA TRP A 422 11.71 85.36 -8.10
C TRP A 422 12.36 86.75 -8.14
N PHE A 423 12.91 87.21 -9.26
CA PHE A 423 13.41 88.58 -9.40
C PHE A 423 12.29 89.62 -9.31
N LEU A 424 11.14 89.36 -9.96
CA LEU A 424 9.98 90.24 -9.92
C LEU A 424 9.43 90.43 -8.50
N LEU A 425 9.52 89.42 -7.63
CA LEU A 425 9.16 89.55 -6.20
C LEU A 425 9.98 90.62 -5.46
N TYR A 426 11.16 90.98 -5.95
CA TYR A 426 12.06 91.95 -5.31
C TYR A 426 12.19 93.27 -6.07
N LEU A 427 11.77 93.35 -7.33
CA LEU A 427 11.88 94.56 -8.17
C LEU A 427 10.54 95.31 -8.30
N ASP A 428 9.43 94.59 -8.45
CA ASP A 428 8.13 95.20 -8.73
C ASP A 428 7.48 95.76 -7.46
N GLN A 429 7.11 97.05 -7.49
CA GLN A 429 6.44 97.72 -6.37
C GLN A 429 5.08 97.09 -6.04
N GLU A 430 4.39 96.48 -7.00
CA GLU A 430 3.11 95.80 -6.77
C GLU A 430 3.31 94.58 -5.84
N TYR A 431 4.29 93.73 -6.14
CA TYR A 431 4.61 92.56 -5.32
C TYR A 431 5.31 92.93 -4.00
N ILE A 432 5.99 94.07 -3.89
CA ILE A 432 6.59 94.51 -2.63
C ILE A 432 5.52 95.02 -1.65
N ARG A 433 4.53 95.77 -2.15
CA ARG A 433 3.49 96.41 -1.33
C ARG A 433 2.31 95.50 -1.02
N ASN A 434 2.00 94.54 -1.90
CA ASN A 434 0.84 93.66 -1.77
C ASN A 434 1.24 92.20 -1.49
N PRO A 435 1.19 91.73 -0.23
CA PRO A 435 1.51 90.34 0.10
C PRO A 435 0.59 89.30 -0.54
N GLU A 436 -0.67 89.64 -0.85
CA GLU A 436 -1.60 88.70 -1.53
C GLU A 436 -1.18 88.46 -2.99
N ALA A 437 -0.72 89.51 -3.68
CA ALA A 437 -0.19 89.41 -5.03
C ALA A 437 1.07 88.51 -5.06
N ARG A 438 1.93 88.58 -4.04
CA ARG A 438 3.08 87.66 -3.89
C ARG A 438 2.63 86.21 -3.73
N TRP A 439 1.64 85.96 -2.88
CA TRP A 439 1.13 84.62 -2.63
C TRP A 439 0.57 83.99 -3.91
N ASN A 440 -0.25 84.73 -4.64
CA ASN A 440 -0.84 84.28 -5.91
C ASN A 440 0.21 83.99 -6.98
N LEU A 441 1.30 84.78 -7.05
CA LEU A 441 2.40 84.54 -7.98
C LEU A 441 3.14 83.22 -7.65
N LEU A 442 3.40 82.96 -6.37
CA LEU A 442 4.03 81.71 -5.92
C LEU A 442 3.14 80.49 -6.18
N GLU A 443 1.84 80.61 -5.93
CA GLU A 443 0.86 79.55 -6.23
C GLU A 443 0.77 79.27 -7.75
N LYS A 444 0.78 80.33 -8.59
CA LYS A 444 0.82 80.21 -10.05
C LYS A 444 2.08 79.44 -10.50
N GLN A 445 3.25 79.78 -9.95
CA GLN A 445 4.51 79.10 -10.26
C GLN A 445 4.51 77.62 -9.86
N PHE A 446 3.89 77.27 -8.72
CA PHE A 446 3.70 75.88 -8.34
C PHE A 446 2.79 75.12 -9.31
N LYS A 447 1.68 75.73 -9.75
CA LYS A 447 0.76 75.13 -10.75
C LYS A 447 1.43 74.89 -12.11
N LEU A 448 2.44 75.68 -12.47
CA LEU A 448 3.27 75.49 -13.67
C LEU A 448 4.34 74.39 -13.52
N GLY A 449 4.40 73.69 -12.38
CA GLY A 449 5.28 72.55 -12.14
C GLY A 449 6.60 72.88 -11.43
N CYS A 450 6.77 74.11 -10.93
CA CYS A 450 7.98 74.46 -10.19
C CYS A 450 7.96 73.89 -8.76
N SER A 451 9.03 73.18 -8.39
CA SER A 451 9.24 72.61 -7.05
C SER A 451 10.50 73.14 -6.37
N SER A 452 10.98 74.31 -6.80
CA SER A 452 12.21 74.92 -6.27
C SER A 452 12.11 75.17 -4.75
N PRO A 453 13.08 74.67 -3.95
CA PRO A 453 13.16 74.91 -2.51
C PRO A 453 13.13 76.40 -2.09
N ILE A 454 13.56 77.30 -2.97
CA ILE A 454 13.60 78.75 -2.71
C ILE A 454 12.20 79.37 -2.77
N LEU A 455 11.34 78.94 -3.69
CA LEU A 455 9.96 79.42 -3.75
C LEU A 455 9.17 79.01 -2.50
N PHE A 456 9.35 77.77 -2.03
CA PHE A 456 8.76 77.33 -0.77
C PHE A 456 9.32 78.10 0.43
N CYS A 457 10.60 78.47 0.43
CA CYS A 457 11.17 79.33 1.46
C CYS A 457 10.45 80.70 1.53
N GLU A 458 10.25 81.37 0.39
CA GLU A 458 9.52 82.64 0.32
C GLU A 458 8.05 82.48 0.75
N ALA A 459 7.39 81.40 0.33
CA ALA A 459 6.02 81.09 0.74
C ALA A 459 5.90 80.85 2.25
N VAL A 460 6.86 80.15 2.87
CA VAL A 460 6.89 79.92 4.32
C VAL A 460 7.08 81.22 5.10
N LEU A 461 7.96 82.12 4.64
CA LEU A 461 8.14 83.43 5.26
C LEU A 461 6.88 84.30 5.19
N LEU A 462 6.17 84.27 4.05
CA LEU A 462 4.87 84.93 3.91
C LEU A 462 3.84 84.32 4.87
N PHE A 463 3.78 82.99 4.97
CA PHE A 463 2.89 82.30 5.90
C PHE A 463 3.18 82.65 7.36
N GLN A 464 4.45 82.84 7.73
CA GLN A 464 4.84 83.26 9.08
C GLN A 464 4.37 84.69 9.41
N SER A 465 4.49 85.61 8.44
CA SER A 465 4.03 87.00 8.61
C SER A 465 2.52 87.16 8.60
N HIS A 466 1.80 86.33 7.83
CA HIS A 466 0.34 86.40 7.64
C HIS A 466 -0.29 84.99 7.64
N PRO A 467 -0.46 84.35 8.82
CA PRO A 467 -1.03 83.00 8.92
C PRO A 467 -2.44 82.85 8.33
N SER A 468 -3.19 83.95 8.22
CA SER A 468 -4.56 83.98 7.68
C SER A 468 -4.67 83.79 6.17
N PHE A 469 -3.57 83.85 5.41
CA PHE A 469 -3.60 83.61 3.95
C PHE A 469 -3.97 82.18 3.58
N ILE A 470 -3.71 81.22 4.47
CA ILE A 470 -4.17 79.85 4.28
C ILE A 470 -5.61 79.76 4.80
N LEU A 471 -6.57 79.90 3.88
CA LEU A 471 -8.01 79.72 4.13
C LEU A 471 -8.49 78.30 3.79
N GLU A 472 -7.84 77.65 2.81
CA GLU A 472 -8.10 76.27 2.38
C GLU A 472 -6.78 75.51 2.16
N LEU A 473 -6.80 74.19 2.31
CA LEU A 473 -5.62 73.33 2.20
C LEU A 473 -5.52 72.66 0.81
N GLY A 474 -5.15 73.44 -0.21
CA GLY A 474 -4.83 72.93 -1.55
C GLY A 474 -3.46 72.26 -1.63
N GLN A 475 -3.07 71.81 -2.83
CA GLN A 475 -1.77 71.12 -3.03
C GLN A 475 -0.57 72.03 -2.77
N PHE A 476 -0.67 73.32 -3.08
CA PHE A 476 0.40 74.30 -2.84
C PHE A 476 0.57 74.52 -1.33
N GLU A 477 -0.53 74.82 -0.63
CA GLU A 477 -0.55 75.10 0.81
C GLU A 477 -0.02 73.90 1.61
N GLN A 478 -0.42 72.68 1.25
CA GLN A 478 0.09 71.46 1.90
C GLN A 478 1.61 71.29 1.75
N ASN A 479 2.17 71.64 0.59
CA ASN A 479 3.63 71.61 0.36
C ASN A 479 4.35 72.72 1.12
N VAL A 480 3.78 73.93 1.19
CA VAL A 480 4.32 75.04 1.99
C VAL A 480 4.36 74.67 3.47
N ILE A 481 3.27 74.11 4.02
CA ILE A 481 3.22 73.70 5.43
C ILE A 481 4.18 72.53 5.69
N TRP A 482 4.29 71.55 4.79
CA TRP A 482 5.29 70.49 4.90
C TRP A 482 6.72 71.04 4.94
N TYR A 483 7.02 72.01 4.06
CA TYR A 483 8.31 72.65 4.02
C TYR A 483 8.60 73.44 5.32
N ALA A 484 7.61 74.16 5.85
CA ALA A 484 7.72 74.83 7.15
C ALA A 484 7.97 73.83 8.29
N ALA A 485 7.24 72.71 8.33
CA ALA A 485 7.41 71.67 9.34
C ALA A 485 8.80 71.02 9.27
N ARG A 486 9.27 70.67 8.07
CA ARG A 486 10.59 70.07 7.85
C ARG A 486 11.73 70.96 8.35
N TYR A 487 11.61 72.27 8.18
CA TYR A 487 12.61 73.23 8.66
C TYR A 487 12.31 73.78 10.06
N GLN A 488 11.30 73.29 10.78
CA GLN A 488 10.91 73.74 12.13
C GLN A 488 10.58 75.25 12.20
N MET A 489 9.93 75.79 11.16
CA MET A 489 9.55 77.21 11.04
C MET A 489 8.05 77.45 11.35
N LEU A 490 7.39 76.52 12.05
CA LEU A 490 5.98 76.63 12.40
C LEU A 490 5.83 77.20 13.82
N ASP A 491 5.32 78.43 13.91
CA ASP A 491 5.00 79.09 15.18
C ASP A 491 3.65 78.63 15.74
N ALA A 492 3.37 78.90 17.03
CA ALA A 492 2.13 78.45 17.69
C ALA A 492 0.84 78.84 16.95
N ASN A 493 0.75 80.08 16.47
CA ASN A 493 -0.40 80.58 15.71
C ASN A 493 -0.58 79.85 14.36
N MET A 494 0.53 79.48 13.70
CA MET A 494 0.50 78.74 12.44
C MET A 494 0.05 77.29 12.69
N ILE A 495 0.51 76.68 13.77
CA ILE A 495 0.11 75.33 14.19
C ILE A 495 -1.40 75.28 14.48
N GLU A 496 -1.93 76.27 15.22
CA GLU A 496 -3.38 76.37 15.50
C GLU A 496 -4.20 76.52 14.22
N GLN A 497 -3.75 77.37 13.28
CA GLN A 497 -4.41 77.53 11.98
C GLN A 497 -4.40 76.22 11.17
N VAL A 498 -3.27 75.51 11.12
CA VAL A 498 -3.16 74.21 10.45
C VAL A 498 -4.08 73.17 11.11
N GLN A 499 -4.12 73.11 12.44
CA GLN A 499 -5.03 72.20 13.17
C GLN A 499 -6.50 72.51 12.89
N TYR A 500 -6.89 73.79 12.88
CA TYR A 500 -8.25 74.23 12.58
C TYR A 500 -8.68 73.85 11.16
N LEU A 501 -7.82 74.06 10.17
CA LEU A 501 -8.09 73.71 8.78
C LEU A 501 -8.13 72.19 8.57
N CYS A 502 -7.25 71.43 9.24
CA CYS A 502 -7.30 69.97 9.26
C CYS A 502 -8.65 69.46 9.82
N ALA A 503 -9.24 70.18 10.80
CA ALA A 503 -10.57 69.90 11.30
C ALA A 503 -11.72 70.27 10.32
N ARG A 504 -11.45 70.78 9.13
CA ARG A 504 -12.47 71.04 8.09
C ARG A 504 -12.27 70.22 6.83
N LEU A 505 -11.19 69.43 6.76
CA LEU A 505 -10.89 68.55 5.64
C LEU A 505 -11.93 67.43 5.50
N LYS A 506 -12.20 67.10 4.23
CA LYS A 506 -13.07 66.00 3.79
C LYS A 506 -12.31 64.87 3.08
N THR A 507 -11.05 65.08 2.74
CA THR A 507 -10.21 64.11 2.02
C THR A 507 -8.91 63.83 2.76
N TYR A 508 -8.40 62.61 2.62
CA TYR A 508 -7.11 62.20 3.18
C TYR A 508 -5.93 62.72 2.34
N SER A 509 -4.87 63.17 3.01
CA SER A 509 -3.59 63.52 2.39
C SER A 509 -2.43 62.93 3.17
N ASN A 510 -1.61 62.11 2.51
CA ASN A 510 -0.40 61.52 3.09
C ASN A 510 0.66 62.58 3.42
N LEU A 511 0.73 63.66 2.65
CA LEU A 511 1.64 64.77 2.91
C LEU A 511 1.29 65.46 4.23
N LEU A 512 0.01 65.77 4.43
CA LEU A 512 -0.48 66.36 5.69
C LEU A 512 -0.30 65.43 6.89
N PHE A 513 -0.50 64.12 6.73
CA PHE A 513 -0.20 63.15 7.78
C PHE A 513 1.27 63.25 8.22
N ARG A 514 2.22 63.22 7.27
CA ARG A 514 3.65 63.38 7.56
C ARG A 514 3.95 64.72 8.23
N THR A 515 3.35 65.80 7.73
CA THR A 515 3.47 67.15 8.32
C THR A 515 3.03 67.16 9.78
N LEU A 516 1.85 66.62 10.09
CA LEU A 516 1.33 66.59 11.46
C LEU A 516 2.18 65.70 12.37
N CYS A 517 2.76 64.61 11.87
CA CYS A 517 3.71 63.80 12.63
C CYS A 517 4.97 64.60 13.01
N GLU A 518 5.53 65.40 12.11
CA GLU A 518 6.67 66.28 12.42
C GLU A 518 6.28 67.42 13.37
N VAL A 519 5.07 67.98 13.21
CA VAL A 519 4.52 68.98 14.15
C VAL A 519 4.41 68.37 15.54
N TYR A 520 3.91 67.14 15.68
CA TYR A 520 3.80 66.46 16.97
C TYR A 520 5.15 66.23 17.66
N ARG A 521 6.21 65.92 16.88
CA ARG A 521 7.58 65.81 17.44
C ARG A 521 8.06 67.11 18.05
N THR A 522 7.61 68.24 17.52
CA THR A 522 8.01 69.59 17.97
C THR A 522 7.08 70.11 19.07
N ASN A 523 5.77 69.83 18.96
CA ASN A 523 4.72 70.29 19.87
C ASN A 523 3.71 69.17 20.15
N GLN A 524 3.79 68.58 21.35
CA GLN A 524 2.98 67.43 21.77
C GLN A 524 1.56 67.82 22.22
N SER A 525 0.83 68.60 21.42
CA SER A 525 -0.50 69.07 21.79
C SER A 525 -1.61 68.03 21.53
N PRO A 526 -2.66 67.96 22.38
CA PRO A 526 -3.78 67.05 22.17
C PRO A 526 -4.60 67.40 20.93
N GLN A 527 -4.63 68.67 20.51
CA GLN A 527 -5.28 69.07 19.24
C GLN A 527 -4.56 68.51 18.01
N THR A 528 -3.22 68.39 18.05
CA THR A 528 -2.46 67.76 16.96
C THR A 528 -2.81 66.29 16.85
N ILE A 529 -2.89 65.57 17.97
CA ILE A 529 -3.32 64.17 18.01
C ILE A 529 -4.75 64.03 17.48
N THR A 530 -5.65 64.95 17.85
CA THR A 530 -7.03 65.00 17.33
C THR A 530 -7.07 65.12 15.82
N ALA A 531 -6.26 66.03 15.25
CA ALA A 531 -6.15 66.19 13.80
C ALA A 531 -5.58 64.95 13.11
N ILE A 532 -4.54 64.31 13.69
CA ILE A 532 -3.93 63.08 13.16
C ILE A 532 -4.94 61.94 13.15
N CYS A 533 -5.57 61.63 14.29
CA CYS A 533 -6.54 60.54 14.42
C CYS A 533 -7.72 60.73 13.46
N ARG A 534 -8.25 61.96 13.37
CA ARG A 534 -9.33 62.25 12.43
C ARG A 534 -8.91 62.06 10.98
N LEU A 535 -7.72 62.53 10.60
CA LEU A 535 -7.22 62.41 9.24
C LEU A 535 -6.99 60.94 8.85
N LEU A 536 -6.45 60.13 9.76
CA LEU A 536 -6.27 58.70 9.54
C LEU A 536 -7.62 57.96 9.39
N ILE A 537 -8.61 58.28 10.23
CA ILE A 537 -9.97 57.72 10.14
C ILE A 537 -10.66 58.11 8.83
N LEU A 538 -10.50 59.36 8.41
CA LEU A 538 -11.03 59.86 7.13
C LEU A 538 -10.41 59.14 5.92
N GLY A 539 -9.17 58.68 6.04
CA GLY A 539 -8.46 57.90 5.02
C GLY A 539 -8.58 56.39 5.17
N GLU A 540 -9.46 55.93 6.08
CA GLU A 540 -9.67 54.53 6.46
C GLU A 540 -8.36 53.77 6.73
N LYS A 541 -7.39 54.45 7.36
CA LYS A 541 -6.05 53.90 7.61
C LYS A 541 -6.06 52.97 8.82
N GLN A 542 -5.88 51.68 8.53
CA GLN A 542 -5.76 50.59 9.48
C GLN A 542 -4.33 50.01 9.42
N GLY A 543 -3.87 49.44 10.53
CA GLY A 543 -2.61 48.71 10.60
C GLY A 543 -1.69 49.16 11.75
N THR A 544 -0.79 48.26 12.14
CA THR A 544 0.08 48.40 13.33
C THR A 544 0.94 49.66 13.33
N GLN A 545 1.37 50.12 12.15
CA GLN A 545 2.12 51.37 11.98
C GLN A 545 1.34 52.64 12.42
N TYR A 546 0.01 52.61 12.42
CA TYR A 546 -0.85 53.72 12.84
C TYR A 546 -1.35 53.58 14.28
N PHE A 547 -1.23 52.39 14.87
CA PHE A 547 -1.74 52.07 16.21
C PHE A 547 -1.28 53.07 17.27
N GLN A 548 -0.01 53.46 17.24
CA GLN A 548 0.57 54.43 18.18
C GLN A 548 -0.24 55.74 18.25
N TRP A 549 -0.74 56.24 17.11
CA TRP A 549 -1.51 57.48 17.07
C TRP A 549 -2.90 57.33 17.66
N TYR A 550 -3.59 56.24 17.35
CA TYR A 550 -4.89 55.95 17.96
C TYR A 550 -4.77 55.71 19.46
N ALA A 551 -3.71 55.01 19.91
CA ALA A 551 -3.43 54.81 21.33
C ALA A 551 -3.19 56.14 22.06
N LEU A 552 -2.43 57.06 21.46
CA LEU A 552 -2.25 58.41 21.98
C LEU A 552 -3.58 59.20 22.01
N GLY A 553 -4.45 59.03 21.01
CA GLY A 553 -5.78 59.64 20.97
C GLY A 553 -6.66 59.18 22.13
N VAL A 554 -6.66 57.87 22.42
CA VAL A 554 -7.42 57.29 23.54
C VAL A 554 -6.83 57.74 24.88
N ALA A 555 -5.51 57.75 25.03
CA ALA A 555 -4.84 58.16 26.27
C ALA A 555 -5.08 59.64 26.63
N ASN A 556 -5.25 60.51 25.62
CA ASN A 556 -5.55 61.93 25.80
C ASN A 556 -7.07 62.25 25.77
N GLU A 557 -7.93 61.23 25.83
CA GLU A 557 -9.41 61.36 25.85
C GLU A 557 -9.98 62.24 24.71
N VAL A 558 -9.38 62.12 23.53
CA VAL A 558 -9.73 62.93 22.37
C VAL A 558 -11.12 62.55 21.83
N ARG A 559 -11.96 63.56 21.55
CA ARG A 559 -13.32 63.38 21.03
C ARG A 559 -13.35 63.27 19.49
N VAL A 560 -12.96 62.11 18.95
CA VAL A 560 -13.06 61.80 17.52
C VAL A 560 -14.00 60.62 17.30
N THR A 561 -14.91 60.74 16.33
CA THR A 561 -15.88 59.68 16.00
C THR A 561 -15.16 58.44 15.49
N ARG A 562 -15.61 57.24 15.92
CA ARG A 562 -15.02 55.93 15.57
C ARG A 562 -13.56 55.72 16.02
N LEU A 563 -13.02 56.57 16.90
CA LEU A 563 -11.65 56.43 17.41
C LEU A 563 -11.39 55.04 18.03
N TYR A 564 -12.32 54.56 18.85
CA TYR A 564 -12.18 53.26 19.52
C TYR A 564 -12.28 52.07 18.55
N GLU A 565 -13.02 52.19 17.44
CA GLU A 565 -13.05 51.20 16.36
C GLU A 565 -11.68 51.09 15.68
N TYR A 566 -11.14 52.20 15.22
CA TYR A 566 -9.83 52.22 14.54
C TYR A 566 -8.65 51.89 15.46
N TYR A 567 -8.78 52.19 16.76
CA TYR A 567 -7.85 51.69 17.79
C TYR A 567 -7.80 50.17 17.78
N MET A 568 -8.97 49.50 17.86
CA MET A 568 -9.04 48.04 17.86
C MET A 568 -8.59 47.47 16.51
N MET A 569 -9.07 48.00 15.37
CA MET A 569 -8.72 47.51 14.03
C MET A 569 -7.25 47.69 13.64
N SER A 570 -6.50 48.53 14.36
CA SER A 570 -5.07 48.75 14.13
C SER A 570 -4.18 48.07 15.16
N LEU A 571 -4.78 47.46 16.19
CA LEU A 571 -4.07 46.76 17.24
C LEU A 571 -3.50 45.45 16.70
N ASP A 572 -2.27 45.12 17.11
CA ASP A 572 -1.73 43.80 16.83
C ASP A 572 -2.33 42.79 17.81
N ILE A 573 -3.32 42.03 17.34
CA ILE A 573 -4.04 41.02 18.13
C ILE A 573 -3.09 39.93 18.66
N ARG A 574 -1.95 39.71 17.98
CA ARG A 574 -0.95 38.72 18.38
C ARG A 574 -0.18 39.15 19.63
N ASP A 575 -0.10 40.46 19.89
CA ASP A 575 0.55 41.00 21.08
C ASP A 575 -0.42 40.99 22.28
N LYS A 576 -0.34 39.92 23.07
CA LYS A 576 -1.15 39.74 24.28
C LYS A 576 -0.66 40.58 25.48
N THR A 577 0.39 41.39 25.33
CA THR A 577 0.91 42.28 26.40
C THR A 577 0.15 43.60 26.49
N ILE A 578 -0.61 43.96 25.44
CA ILE A 578 -1.33 45.22 25.37
C ILE A 578 -2.50 45.23 26.38
N ILE A 579 -2.56 46.27 27.22
CA ILE A 579 -3.64 46.48 28.20
C ILE A 579 -4.70 47.38 27.57
N LEU A 580 -5.92 46.85 27.39
CA LEU A 580 -7.03 47.62 26.82
C LEU A 580 -7.54 48.67 27.83
N PRO A 581 -7.62 49.96 27.45
CA PRO A 581 -8.17 51.00 28.32
C PRO A 581 -9.67 50.79 28.62
N LYS A 582 -10.09 51.14 29.85
CA LYS A 582 -11.48 50.97 30.32
C LYS A 582 -12.52 51.68 29.43
N MET A 583 -12.17 52.83 28.87
CA MET A 583 -13.06 53.58 27.96
C MET A 583 -13.34 52.82 26.66
N VAL A 584 -12.35 52.10 26.12
CA VAL A 584 -12.52 51.23 24.94
C VAL A 584 -13.43 50.07 25.29
N LEU A 585 -13.20 49.42 26.44
CA LEU A 585 -14.03 48.32 26.93
C LEU A 585 -15.48 48.74 27.22
N MET A 586 -15.71 49.96 27.69
CA MET A 586 -17.08 50.45 27.91
C MET A 586 -17.79 50.77 26.58
N TYR A 587 -17.06 51.27 25.58
CA TYR A 587 -17.63 51.59 24.27
C TYR A 587 -18.24 50.36 23.58
N PHE A 588 -17.49 49.26 23.53
CA PHE A 588 -17.94 48.03 22.88
C PHE A 588 -18.96 47.21 23.70
N ALA A 589 -19.19 47.55 24.96
CA ALA A 589 -20.19 46.89 25.80
C ALA A 589 -21.63 47.21 25.33
N TYR A 590 -21.82 48.35 24.65
CA TYR A 590 -23.13 48.74 24.10
C TYR A 590 -23.39 48.10 22.74
N GLN A 591 -22.43 48.23 21.81
CA GLN A 591 -22.50 47.64 20.47
C GLN A 591 -21.10 47.48 19.89
N SER A 592 -20.84 46.34 19.25
CA SER A 592 -19.61 46.11 18.50
C SER A 592 -19.92 45.85 17.03
N ASN A 593 -19.23 46.59 16.15
CA ASN A 593 -19.22 46.40 14.70
C ASN A 593 -17.83 45.97 14.19
N LEU A 594 -16.99 45.43 15.08
CA LEU A 594 -15.69 44.88 14.70
C LEU A 594 -15.86 43.57 13.92
N ASP A 595 -14.81 43.16 13.20
CA ASP A 595 -14.77 41.81 12.62
C ASP A 595 -14.73 40.73 13.72
N TYR A 596 -14.81 39.46 13.31
CA TYR A 596 -14.87 38.36 14.28
C TYR A 596 -13.55 38.20 15.06
N GLU A 597 -12.40 38.49 14.45
CA GLU A 597 -11.07 38.31 15.08
C GLU A 597 -10.85 39.32 16.21
N HIS A 598 -11.14 40.60 15.96
CA HIS A 598 -11.03 41.64 16.97
C HIS A 598 -12.09 41.48 18.06
N ASN A 599 -13.30 41.00 17.72
CA ASN A 599 -14.33 40.66 18.72
C ASN A 599 -13.91 39.47 19.59
N ALA A 600 -13.33 38.42 19.00
CA ALA A 600 -12.82 37.28 19.75
C ALA A 600 -11.73 37.71 20.74
N TYR A 601 -10.79 38.54 20.30
CA TYR A 601 -9.76 39.10 21.19
C TYR A 601 -10.34 39.96 22.31
N LEU A 602 -11.27 40.88 22.00
CA LEU A 602 -11.93 41.73 22.98
C LEU A 602 -12.64 40.89 24.05
N TYR A 603 -13.47 39.94 23.65
CA TYR A 603 -14.19 39.08 24.57
C TYR A 603 -13.26 38.17 25.37
N ALA A 604 -12.22 37.60 24.73
CA ALA A 604 -11.22 36.80 25.44
C ALA A 604 -10.48 37.64 26.48
N TYR A 605 -10.15 38.91 26.17
CA TYR A 605 -9.54 39.84 27.13
C TYR A 605 -10.46 40.14 28.32
N VAL A 606 -11.75 40.36 28.09
CA VAL A 606 -12.75 40.58 29.17
C VAL A 606 -12.83 39.36 30.09
N VAL A 607 -12.90 38.16 29.52
CA VAL A 607 -12.97 36.90 30.29
C VAL A 607 -11.67 36.63 31.06
N ARG A 608 -10.50 36.85 30.44
CA ARG A 608 -9.18 36.71 31.10
C ARG A 608 -9.00 37.67 32.29
N ASN A 609 -9.66 38.83 32.25
CA ASN A 609 -9.59 39.84 33.31
C ASN A 609 -10.86 39.90 34.20
N ARG A 610 -11.72 38.87 34.17
CA ARG A 610 -12.98 38.84 34.93
C ARG A 610 -12.82 39.10 36.44
N ASP A 611 -11.68 38.71 37.01
CA ASP A 611 -11.41 38.89 38.44
C ASP A 611 -11.10 40.35 38.82
N LYS A 612 -10.71 41.19 37.85
CA LYS A 612 -10.37 42.60 38.07
C LYS A 612 -11.57 43.53 37.99
N ASP A 613 -12.54 43.26 37.11
CA ASP A 613 -13.73 44.09 36.88
C ASP A 613 -14.95 43.19 36.54
N PRO A 614 -15.59 42.54 37.55
CA PRO A 614 -16.66 41.56 37.33
C PRO A 614 -17.95 42.17 36.76
N ASP A 615 -18.23 43.44 37.04
CA ASP A 615 -19.41 44.12 36.50
C ASP A 615 -19.32 44.33 34.98
N LEU A 616 -18.10 44.45 34.44
CA LEU A 616 -17.88 44.55 33.00
C LEU A 616 -18.22 43.22 32.32
N GLU A 617 -17.77 42.09 32.85
CA GLU A 617 -18.05 40.75 32.28
C GLU A 617 -19.56 40.47 32.22
N ARG A 618 -20.31 40.85 33.25
CA ARG A 618 -21.77 40.73 33.28
C ARG A 618 -22.46 41.48 32.14
N ASN A 619 -21.98 42.69 31.82
CA ASN A 619 -22.52 43.47 30.72
C ASN A 619 -22.25 42.81 29.36
N TYR A 620 -21.11 42.11 29.22
CA TYR A 620 -20.74 41.41 28.00
C TYR A 620 -21.35 40.01 27.85
N ARG A 621 -21.82 39.37 28.94
CA ARG A 621 -22.25 37.95 28.97
C ARG A 621 -23.18 37.56 27.82
N ILE A 622 -24.30 38.27 27.65
CA ILE A 622 -25.31 37.95 26.62
C ILE A 622 -24.72 38.11 25.21
N ALA A 623 -23.91 39.16 24.99
CA ALA A 623 -23.26 39.40 23.71
C ALA A 623 -22.22 38.31 23.40
N MET A 624 -21.42 37.90 24.38
CA MET A 624 -20.43 36.83 24.24
C MET A 624 -21.08 35.47 23.97
N GLU A 625 -22.16 35.12 24.68
CA GLU A 625 -22.88 33.86 24.49
C GLU A 625 -23.48 33.74 23.09
N ARG A 626 -24.11 34.81 22.58
CA ARG A 626 -24.63 34.87 21.21
C ARG A 626 -23.49 34.78 20.19
N PHE A 627 -22.44 35.57 20.39
CA PHE A 627 -21.28 35.59 19.50
C PHE A 627 -20.64 34.21 19.39
N VAL A 628 -20.42 33.50 20.49
CA VAL A 628 -19.83 32.15 20.50
C VAL A 628 -20.68 31.17 19.68
N VAL A 629 -22.01 31.15 19.88
CA VAL A 629 -22.91 30.26 19.12
C VAL A 629 -22.92 30.62 17.63
N ASP A 630 -22.94 31.91 17.30
CA ASP A 630 -22.91 32.38 15.91
C ASP A 630 -21.58 32.01 15.23
N GLN A 631 -20.45 32.16 15.93
CA GLN A 631 -19.14 31.78 15.39
C GLN A 631 -19.00 30.25 15.20
N ILE A 632 -19.60 29.45 16.08
CA ILE A 632 -19.66 27.99 15.91
C ILE A 632 -20.44 27.61 14.66
N ARG A 633 -21.60 28.25 14.42
CA ARG A 633 -22.40 28.03 13.21
C ARG A 633 -21.66 28.40 11.93
N LEU A 634 -20.81 29.43 11.99
CA LEU A 634 -19.97 29.86 10.87
C LEU A 634 -18.70 29.01 10.69
N GLY A 635 -18.36 28.16 11.67
CA GLY A 635 -17.15 27.32 11.62
C GLY A 635 -15.84 28.08 11.82
N HIS A 636 -15.88 29.27 12.41
CA HIS A 636 -14.68 30.08 12.64
C HIS A 636 -13.85 29.55 13.82
N MET A 637 -12.53 29.65 13.72
CA MET A 637 -11.60 29.21 14.76
C MET A 637 -10.35 30.08 14.81
N ASN A 638 -9.93 30.47 16.02
CA ASN A 638 -8.62 31.05 16.33
C ASN A 638 -8.31 30.81 17.82
N GLU A 639 -7.12 31.23 18.30
CA GLU A 639 -6.72 30.99 19.70
C GLU A 639 -7.65 31.65 20.73
N ASP A 640 -8.19 32.82 20.42
CA ASP A 640 -9.08 33.54 21.33
C ASP A 640 -10.50 32.94 21.33
N LEU A 641 -11.00 32.49 20.18
CA LEU A 641 -12.25 31.74 20.05
C LEU A 641 -12.17 30.39 20.77
N ALA A 642 -11.07 29.65 20.62
CA ALA A 642 -10.84 28.41 21.36
C ALA A 642 -10.96 28.63 22.87
N PHE A 643 -10.30 29.67 23.39
CA PHE A 643 -10.41 30.06 24.80
C PHE A 643 -11.85 30.44 25.20
N LEU A 644 -12.59 31.14 24.34
CA LEU A 644 -13.98 31.50 24.60
C LEU A 644 -14.90 30.27 24.60
N TYR A 645 -14.71 29.33 23.68
CA TYR A 645 -15.46 28.08 23.61
C TYR A 645 -15.27 27.22 24.86
N GLU A 646 -14.06 27.17 25.42
CA GLU A 646 -13.80 26.46 26.68
C GLU A 646 -14.46 27.09 27.90
N ASN A 647 -14.50 28.43 27.96
CA ASN A 647 -14.85 29.15 29.19
C ASN A 647 -16.31 29.63 29.24
N ILE A 648 -16.96 29.84 28.10
CA ILE A 648 -18.31 30.40 28.01
C ILE A 648 -19.36 29.33 27.72
N LEU A 649 -19.01 28.31 26.94
CA LEU A 649 -19.97 27.35 26.40
C LEU A 649 -20.60 26.48 27.49
N ALA A 650 -21.92 26.32 27.45
CA ALA A 650 -22.70 25.48 28.35
C ALA A 650 -23.57 24.50 27.54
N PRO A 651 -23.92 23.31 28.09
CA PRO A 651 -24.69 22.28 27.36
C PRO A 651 -25.99 22.82 26.74
N GLN A 652 -26.73 23.65 27.49
CA GLN A 652 -27.99 24.27 27.05
C GLN A 652 -27.86 25.23 25.85
N MET A 653 -26.65 25.66 25.51
CA MET A 653 -26.38 26.53 24.35
C MET A 653 -26.21 25.74 23.06
N LEU A 654 -25.93 24.43 23.16
CA LEU A 654 -25.78 23.53 22.03
C LEU A 654 -27.10 22.80 21.76
N ARG A 655 -27.69 23.09 20.60
CA ARG A 655 -28.72 22.27 19.95
C ARG A 655 -28.05 21.32 18.94
N ASP A 656 -28.77 20.32 18.45
CA ASP A 656 -28.25 19.30 17.52
C ASP A 656 -27.46 19.91 16.34
N ASP A 657 -28.01 20.90 15.63
CA ASP A 657 -27.32 21.57 14.51
C ASP A 657 -26.00 22.25 14.92
N THR A 658 -26.00 22.93 16.08
CA THR A 658 -24.82 23.64 16.60
C THR A 658 -23.81 22.68 17.21
N ALA A 659 -24.24 21.56 17.80
CA ALA A 659 -23.37 20.51 18.29
C ALA A 659 -22.64 19.85 17.12
N TYR A 660 -23.37 19.56 16.03
CA TYR A 660 -22.81 19.02 14.80
C TYR A 660 -21.76 19.97 14.19
N ALA A 661 -22.00 21.29 14.19
CA ALA A 661 -21.04 22.28 13.72
C ALA A 661 -19.83 22.45 14.66
N PHE A 662 -20.02 22.28 15.98
CA PHE A 662 -18.96 22.40 16.98
C PHE A 662 -18.01 21.19 17.01
N ALA A 663 -18.49 20.00 16.62
CA ALA A 663 -17.69 18.77 16.63
C ALA A 663 -16.29 18.91 16.00
N PRO A 664 -16.13 19.38 14.74
CA PRO A 664 -14.80 19.55 14.15
C PRO A 664 -13.98 20.63 14.84
N LEU A 665 -14.63 21.70 15.32
CA LEU A 665 -13.97 22.80 16.02
C LEU A 665 -13.29 22.32 17.30
N LEU A 666 -13.89 21.36 18.00
CA LEU A 666 -13.35 20.77 19.23
C LEU A 666 -11.96 20.14 19.03
N PHE A 667 -11.68 19.62 17.84
CA PHE A 667 -10.45 18.92 17.49
C PHE A 667 -9.49 19.77 16.68
N MET A 668 -9.61 21.11 16.72
CA MET A 668 -8.76 21.98 15.92
C MET A 668 -7.34 22.09 16.47
N HIS A 669 -6.39 21.83 15.60
CA HIS A 669 -4.96 21.97 15.81
C HIS A 669 -4.42 23.13 14.97
N ARG A 670 -3.49 23.88 15.54
CA ARG A 670 -2.69 24.88 14.85
C ARG A 670 -1.36 24.27 14.45
N ILE A 671 -1.17 24.11 13.15
CA ILE A 671 0.10 23.71 12.55
C ILE A 671 0.80 24.99 12.10
N THR A 672 2.00 25.25 12.63
CA THR A 672 2.86 26.36 12.18
C THR A 672 4.07 25.77 11.49
N VAL A 673 4.38 26.26 10.30
CA VAL A 673 5.44 25.75 9.42
C VAL A 673 6.44 26.87 9.18
N ASP A 674 7.73 26.62 9.37
CA ASP A 674 8.74 27.68 9.25
C ASP A 674 9.01 28.08 7.78
N ASN A 675 8.61 27.23 6.84
CA ASN A 675 8.89 27.38 5.43
C ASN A 675 7.70 27.95 4.63
N PRO A 676 7.82 29.14 4.01
CA PRO A 676 6.74 29.76 3.24
C PRO A 676 6.46 29.11 1.88
N LYS A 677 7.29 28.16 1.41
CA LYS A 677 7.05 27.42 0.17
C LYS A 677 6.00 26.31 0.31
N ILE A 678 5.64 25.94 1.55
CA ILE A 678 4.61 24.95 1.83
C ILE A 678 3.23 25.57 1.60
N THR A 679 2.44 24.91 0.77
CA THR A 679 1.10 25.38 0.36
C THR A 679 -0.02 24.65 1.08
N SER A 680 0.21 23.41 1.51
CA SER A 680 -0.80 22.62 2.23
C SER A 680 -0.19 21.66 3.25
N VAL A 681 -1.00 21.27 4.23
CA VAL A 681 -0.73 20.18 5.17
C VAL A 681 -1.72 19.07 4.87
N VAL A 682 -1.20 17.87 4.65
CA VAL A 682 -1.97 16.67 4.36
C VAL A 682 -1.97 15.77 5.59
N VAL A 683 -3.15 15.32 6.00
CA VAL A 683 -3.36 14.38 7.11
C VAL A 683 -3.74 13.02 6.54
N VAL A 684 -3.00 12.00 6.93
CA VAL A 684 -3.31 10.60 6.65
C VAL A 684 -3.55 9.88 7.97
N TYR A 685 -4.65 9.17 8.07
CA TYR A 685 -5.01 8.38 9.25
C TYR A 685 -4.71 6.91 9.00
N GLU A 686 -4.24 6.18 10.02
CA GLU A 686 -3.86 4.77 9.88
C GLU A 686 -5.06 3.89 9.45
N LYS A 687 -6.28 4.24 9.87
CA LYS A 687 -7.50 3.42 9.68
C LYS A 687 -8.43 3.90 8.57
N ILE A 688 -8.12 5.01 7.88
CA ILE A 688 -8.98 5.61 6.85
C ILE A 688 -8.26 5.58 5.49
N ASN A 689 -8.96 5.10 4.47
CA ASN A 689 -8.61 5.24 3.06
C ASN A 689 -8.71 6.69 2.62
N GLY A 690 -7.61 7.20 2.06
CA GLY A 690 -7.52 8.56 1.53
C GLY A 690 -6.84 9.51 2.50
N GLU A 691 -6.95 10.80 2.19
CA GLU A 691 -6.20 11.85 2.89
C GLU A 691 -7.01 13.14 2.89
N ASN A 692 -6.74 13.99 3.88
CA ASN A 692 -7.34 15.32 3.96
C ASN A 692 -6.24 16.37 3.79
N SER A 693 -6.38 17.22 2.77
CA SER A 693 -5.43 18.31 2.49
C SER A 693 -6.02 19.66 2.90
N TYR A 694 -5.26 20.43 3.68
CA TYR A 694 -5.66 21.74 4.19
C TYR A 694 -4.67 22.81 3.75
N PRO A 695 -5.13 23.98 3.26
CA PRO A 695 -4.23 25.04 2.79
C PRO A 695 -3.50 25.73 3.95
N VAL A 696 -2.23 26.09 3.73
CA VAL A 696 -1.43 26.90 4.65
C VAL A 696 -1.53 28.36 4.23
N MET A 697 -1.92 29.23 5.18
CA MET A 697 -2.00 30.68 5.00
C MET A 697 -1.09 31.36 6.03
N ASP A 698 -0.21 32.26 5.61
CA ASP A 698 0.75 32.94 6.48
C ASP A 698 1.55 31.96 7.38
N CYS A 699 2.04 30.86 6.79
CA CYS A 699 2.81 29.83 7.48
C CYS A 699 2.05 29.12 8.63
N THR A 700 0.72 29.27 8.68
CA THR A 700 -0.16 28.65 9.67
C THR A 700 -1.30 27.90 8.99
N CYS A 701 -1.68 26.74 9.53
CA CYS A 701 -2.83 25.97 9.09
C CYS A 701 -3.65 25.53 10.31
N LEU A 702 -4.97 25.61 10.20
CA LEU A 702 -5.91 25.16 11.23
C LEU A 702 -6.62 23.90 10.73
N ILE A 703 -6.43 22.79 11.43
CA ILE A 703 -6.85 21.47 10.95
C ILE A 703 -7.58 20.71 12.07
N PRO A 704 -8.75 20.10 11.79
CA PRO A 704 -9.36 19.17 12.74
C PRO A 704 -8.61 17.84 12.70
N ILE A 705 -7.96 17.49 13.81
CA ILE A 705 -7.19 16.24 13.96
C ILE A 705 -7.89 15.36 14.98
N TYR A 706 -8.31 14.18 14.54
CA TYR A 706 -9.07 13.24 15.36
C TYR A 706 -8.19 12.09 15.82
N GLY A 707 -8.11 11.87 17.13
CA GLY A 707 -7.38 10.73 17.68
C GLY A 707 -5.87 10.91 17.67
N SER A 708 -5.16 9.81 17.88
CA SER A 708 -3.69 9.81 17.99
C SER A 708 -2.98 9.09 16.85
N GLU A 709 -3.70 8.28 16.08
CA GLU A 709 -3.17 7.45 14.99
C GLU A 709 -3.23 8.17 13.64
N TYR A 710 -2.43 9.24 13.49
CA TYR A 710 -2.33 10.01 12.25
C TYR A 710 -0.89 10.44 11.95
N ARG A 711 -0.64 10.75 10.68
CA ARG A 711 0.59 11.38 10.20
C ARG A 711 0.29 12.66 9.42
N LEU A 712 1.16 13.65 9.61
CA LEU A 712 1.12 14.92 8.88
C LEU A 712 2.23 14.95 7.84
N PHE A 713 1.88 15.41 6.64
CA PHE A 713 2.78 15.64 5.53
C PHE A 713 2.66 17.10 5.10
N LEU A 714 3.78 17.80 5.03
CA LEU A 714 3.83 19.16 4.50
C LEU A 714 3.98 19.05 2.99
N GLN A 715 3.15 19.74 2.21
CA GLN A 715 3.16 19.66 0.76
C GLN A 715 3.43 21.02 0.12
N ASP A 716 4.35 21.05 -0.84
CA ASP A 716 4.64 22.24 -1.65
C ASP A 716 3.72 22.35 -2.89
N ALA A 717 3.96 23.40 -3.69
CA ALA A 717 3.19 23.65 -4.90
C ALA A 717 3.43 22.64 -6.04
N GLU A 718 4.55 21.90 -6.03
CA GLU A 718 4.86 20.85 -7.01
C GLU A 718 4.24 19.49 -6.60
N GLY A 719 3.63 19.42 -5.41
CA GLY A 719 3.05 18.18 -4.87
C GLY A 719 4.05 17.31 -4.13
N SER A 720 5.26 17.81 -3.86
CA SER A 720 6.27 17.11 -3.07
C SER A 720 5.92 17.19 -1.59
N ARG A 721 6.08 16.06 -0.90
CA ARG A 721 5.69 15.88 0.49
C ARG A 721 6.90 15.71 1.38
N PHE A 722 6.87 16.39 2.51
CA PHE A 722 7.95 16.45 3.49
C PHE A 722 7.40 16.06 4.86
N THR A 723 8.14 15.23 5.58
CA THR A 723 7.80 14.79 6.94
C THR A 723 8.86 15.22 7.94
N ARG A 724 10.14 15.08 7.59
CA ARG A 724 11.27 15.29 8.50
C ARG A 724 12.18 16.44 8.11
N ARG A 725 12.38 16.68 6.80
CA ARG A 725 13.28 17.76 6.35
C ARG A 725 12.79 19.16 6.70
N ILE A 726 11.48 19.34 6.88
CA ILE A 726 10.87 20.63 7.24
C ILE A 726 10.19 20.49 8.59
N ALA A 727 10.65 21.31 9.55
CA ALA A 727 10.07 21.35 10.88
C ALA A 727 8.70 22.04 10.88
N TYR A 728 7.81 21.55 11.73
CA TYR A 728 6.53 22.19 12.05
C TYR A 728 6.22 22.02 13.53
N THR A 729 5.41 22.92 14.06
CA THR A 729 4.85 22.80 15.42
C THR A 729 3.37 22.48 15.33
N ASN A 730 2.93 21.44 16.04
CA ASN A 730 1.53 21.05 16.16
C ASN A 730 1.01 21.34 17.57
N ARG A 731 0.01 22.22 17.70
CA ARG A 731 -0.61 22.58 18.98
C ARG A 731 -2.13 22.43 18.92
N GLN A 732 -2.68 21.60 19.78
CA GLN A 732 -4.12 21.51 20.00
C GLN A 732 -4.63 22.81 20.67
N LEU A 733 -5.74 23.36 20.16
CA LEU A 733 -6.26 24.64 20.64
C LEU A 733 -7.17 24.53 21.87
N MET A 734 -7.84 23.40 22.07
CA MET A 734 -8.78 23.19 23.17
C MET A 734 -8.59 21.85 23.90
N GLN A 735 -9.03 21.79 25.16
CA GLN A 735 -9.14 20.58 25.96
C GLN A 735 -10.45 19.85 25.67
N THR A 736 -10.33 18.62 25.18
CA THR A 736 -11.47 17.85 24.66
C THR A 736 -12.36 17.27 25.77
N ASP A 737 -11.81 16.83 26.90
CA ASP A 737 -12.48 15.95 27.88
C ASP A 737 -13.84 16.47 28.37
N ARG A 738 -13.89 17.72 28.84
CA ARG A 738 -15.13 18.31 29.37
C ARG A 738 -16.16 18.55 28.27
N LEU A 739 -15.71 19.12 27.15
CA LEU A 739 -16.57 19.57 26.04
C LEU A 739 -17.12 18.40 25.22
N LEU A 740 -16.42 17.26 25.20
CA LEU A 740 -16.87 16.03 24.55
C LEU A 740 -18.21 15.55 25.12
N SER A 741 -18.40 15.66 26.44
CA SER A 741 -19.66 15.27 27.10
C SER A 741 -20.87 16.09 26.65
N PHE A 742 -20.67 17.29 26.10
CA PHE A 742 -21.74 18.16 25.62
C PHE A 742 -22.22 17.78 24.21
N VAL A 743 -21.41 17.03 23.47
CA VAL A 743 -21.57 16.78 22.04
C VAL A 743 -21.76 15.30 21.73
N GLY A 744 -21.08 14.42 22.47
CA GLY A 744 -21.03 12.98 22.23
C GLY A 744 -22.38 12.29 22.00
N PRO A 745 -23.41 12.51 22.86
CA PRO A 745 -24.71 11.85 22.72
C PRO A 745 -25.55 12.33 21.53
N SER A 746 -25.32 13.54 21.03
CA SER A 746 -26.15 14.17 19.99
C SER A 746 -25.59 13.99 18.57
N ILE A 747 -24.36 13.48 18.43
CA ILE A 747 -23.71 13.31 17.13
C ILE A 747 -23.71 11.85 16.70
N GLU A 748 -24.40 11.62 15.58
CA GLU A 748 -24.44 10.36 14.84
C GLU A 748 -23.95 10.59 13.39
N GLY A 749 -23.30 9.58 12.81
CA GLY A 749 -22.99 9.54 11.38
C GLY A 749 -21.78 10.36 10.91
N ARG A 750 -20.96 10.92 11.82
CA ARG A 750 -19.67 11.54 11.45
C ARG A 750 -18.52 10.55 11.67
N LEU A 751 -18.00 10.00 10.58
CA LEU A 751 -16.91 9.01 10.57
C LEU A 751 -15.72 9.40 11.47
N SER A 752 -15.19 10.62 11.31
CA SER A 752 -14.01 11.08 12.05
C SER A 752 -14.27 11.20 13.56
N PHE A 753 -15.51 11.50 13.95
CA PHE A 753 -15.90 11.61 15.35
C PHE A 753 -16.19 10.24 15.96
N ASP A 754 -16.84 9.34 15.20
CA ASP A 754 -17.03 7.94 15.59
C ASP A 754 -15.69 7.24 15.82
N MET A 755 -14.71 7.47 14.92
CA MET A 755 -13.36 6.94 15.07
C MET A 755 -12.68 7.41 16.36
N TYR A 756 -12.76 8.71 16.68
CA TYR A 756 -12.18 9.25 17.91
C TYR A 756 -12.75 8.61 19.18
N LEU A 757 -14.08 8.43 19.25
CA LEU A 757 -14.72 7.84 20.42
C LEU A 757 -14.40 6.35 20.57
N CYS A 758 -14.17 5.66 19.45
CA CYS A 758 -13.76 4.25 19.43
C CYS A 758 -12.29 4.02 19.83
N GLU A 759 -11.45 5.07 19.85
CA GLU A 759 -10.01 4.98 20.21
C GLU A 759 -9.71 5.22 21.70
N GLN A 760 -10.68 5.65 22.51
CA GLN A 760 -10.42 6.05 23.91
C GLN A 760 -9.98 4.88 24.82
N ASP A 761 -10.24 3.63 24.45
CA ASP A 761 -9.73 2.45 25.15
C ASP A 761 -8.50 1.89 24.42
N ALA A 762 -7.35 1.95 25.09
CA ALA A 762 -6.03 1.65 24.57
C ALA A 762 -5.94 0.34 23.74
N ASN A 763 -5.47 0.48 22.49
CA ASN A 763 -4.94 -0.56 21.59
C ASN A 763 -5.86 -1.73 21.19
N TYR A 764 -7.11 -1.76 21.66
CA TYR A 764 -8.05 -2.83 21.32
C TYR A 764 -9.44 -2.26 21.07
N VAL A 765 -10.04 -2.59 19.92
CA VAL A 765 -11.46 -2.33 19.69
C VAL A 765 -12.30 -3.04 20.78
N THR A 766 -12.92 -2.29 21.68
CA THR A 766 -13.85 -2.77 22.72
C THR A 766 -15.26 -2.33 22.36
N ILE A 767 -16.13 -3.30 22.08
CA ILE A 767 -17.53 -3.03 21.72
C ILE A 767 -18.40 -3.14 22.97
N THR A 768 -19.20 -2.10 23.21
CA THR A 768 -20.15 -1.95 24.30
C THR A 768 -21.54 -1.62 23.73
N GLN A 769 -22.58 -1.71 24.55
CA GLN A 769 -23.95 -1.35 24.12
C GLN A 769 -24.05 0.10 23.61
N ASP A 770 -23.26 1.02 24.17
CA ASP A 770 -23.31 2.44 23.81
C ASP A 770 -22.56 2.76 22.50
N ASN A 771 -21.58 1.94 22.10
CA ASN A 771 -20.73 2.21 20.93
C ASN A 771 -20.96 1.25 19.74
N VAL A 772 -21.76 0.19 19.91
CA VAL A 772 -21.99 -0.83 18.87
C VAL A 772 -22.49 -0.24 17.55
N PHE A 773 -23.36 0.77 17.61
CA PHE A 773 -23.87 1.46 16.43
C PHE A 773 -22.75 2.21 15.67
N ARG A 774 -21.80 2.82 16.38
CA ARG A 774 -20.66 3.51 15.78
C ARG A 774 -19.73 2.53 15.07
N PHE A 775 -19.45 1.38 15.69
CA PHE A 775 -18.65 0.34 15.04
C PHE A 775 -19.35 -0.28 13.82
N LYS A 776 -20.67 -0.45 13.86
CA LYS A 776 -21.45 -0.86 12.68
C LYS A 776 -21.28 0.15 11.54
N HIS A 777 -21.44 1.45 11.82
CA HIS A 777 -21.25 2.52 10.84
C HIS A 777 -19.82 2.57 10.26
N LEU A 778 -18.78 2.36 11.10
CA LEU A 778 -17.39 2.28 10.65
C LEU A 778 -17.13 1.06 9.74
N ALA A 779 -17.75 -0.09 10.04
CA ALA A 779 -17.60 -1.30 9.22
C ALA A 779 -18.25 -1.17 7.83
N GLU A 780 -19.38 -0.45 7.74
CA GLU A 780 -20.12 -0.21 6.50
C GLU A 780 -19.48 0.87 5.61
N SER A 781 -18.71 1.80 6.19
CA SER A 781 -18.14 2.92 5.45
C SER A 781 -17.04 2.50 4.46
N GLU A 782 -17.16 2.87 3.19
CA GLU A 782 -16.12 2.64 2.16
C GLU A 782 -14.78 3.34 2.48
N GLN A 783 -14.81 4.41 3.28
CA GLN A 783 -13.62 5.18 3.64
C GLN A 783 -12.73 4.48 4.66
N VAL A 784 -13.16 3.39 5.30
CA VAL A 784 -12.35 2.69 6.32
C VAL A 784 -11.50 1.59 5.66
N ILE A 785 -10.25 1.42 6.10
CA ILE A 785 -9.35 0.40 5.55
C ILE A 785 -9.86 -1.02 5.87
N GLU A 786 -9.74 -1.94 4.91
CA GLU A 786 -10.26 -3.31 5.01
C GLU A 786 -9.67 -4.11 6.19
N SER A 787 -8.40 -3.88 6.53
CA SER A 787 -7.74 -4.51 7.68
C SER A 787 -8.42 -4.14 9.01
N PHE A 788 -8.85 -2.87 9.16
CA PHE A 788 -9.57 -2.41 10.34
C PHE A 788 -11.03 -2.86 10.31
N LYS A 789 -11.69 -2.84 9.14
CA LYS A 789 -13.04 -3.41 8.99
C LYS A 789 -13.09 -4.86 9.41
N LYS A 790 -12.13 -5.69 8.99
CA LYS A 790 -12.01 -7.09 9.43
C LYS A 790 -12.01 -7.22 10.94
N GLU A 791 -11.22 -6.41 11.64
CA GLU A 791 -11.17 -6.44 13.11
C GLU A 791 -12.54 -6.08 13.72
N ILE A 792 -13.19 -5.03 13.20
CA ILE A 792 -14.52 -4.61 13.65
C ILE A 792 -15.56 -5.69 13.37
N ARG A 793 -15.57 -6.28 12.17
CA ARG A 793 -16.54 -7.31 11.76
C ARG A 793 -16.49 -8.53 12.67
N VAL A 794 -15.29 -9.04 12.93
CA VAL A 794 -15.09 -10.19 13.83
C VAL A 794 -15.53 -9.85 15.26
N LYS A 795 -15.25 -8.65 15.74
CA LYS A 795 -15.64 -8.23 17.10
C LYS A 795 -17.13 -7.97 17.24
N LEU A 796 -17.78 -7.38 16.23
CA LEU A 796 -19.25 -7.22 16.18
C LEU A 796 -19.92 -8.59 16.21
N LEU A 797 -19.43 -9.54 15.40
CA LEU A 797 -19.92 -10.91 15.36
C LEU A 797 -19.87 -11.58 16.73
N ARG A 798 -18.72 -11.47 17.43
CA ARG A 798 -18.56 -12.01 18.79
C ARG A 798 -19.44 -11.28 19.81
N PHE A 799 -19.52 -9.95 19.73
CA PHE A 799 -20.32 -9.13 20.63
C PHE A 799 -21.81 -9.48 20.56
N TYR A 800 -22.38 -9.61 19.35
CA TYR A 800 -23.78 -10.01 19.19
C TYR A 800 -24.05 -11.41 19.74
N TYR A 801 -23.12 -12.33 19.56
CA TYR A 801 -23.24 -13.70 20.07
C TYR A 801 -23.10 -13.78 21.60
N GLU A 802 -22.11 -13.11 22.20
CA GLU A 802 -21.83 -13.15 23.63
C GLU A 802 -22.89 -12.42 24.48
N ASN A 803 -23.59 -11.43 23.91
CA ASN A 803 -24.67 -10.69 24.57
C ASN A 803 -26.08 -11.20 24.23
N ASP A 804 -26.22 -12.39 23.63
CA ASP A 804 -27.50 -13.00 23.25
C ASP A 804 -28.40 -12.13 22.32
N MET A 805 -27.79 -11.24 21.52
CA MET A 805 -28.49 -10.39 20.53
C MET A 805 -28.69 -11.13 19.21
N ILE A 806 -29.54 -12.17 19.28
CA ILE A 806 -29.71 -13.15 18.22
C ILE A 806 -30.31 -12.55 16.94
N GLY A 807 -31.26 -11.61 17.06
CA GLY A 807 -31.90 -10.99 15.90
C GLY A 807 -30.93 -10.16 15.08
N GLU A 808 -30.15 -9.32 15.75
CA GLU A 808 -29.10 -8.50 15.15
C GLU A 808 -27.99 -9.35 14.54
N LEU A 809 -27.62 -10.45 15.20
CA LEU A 809 -26.65 -11.41 14.68
C LEU A 809 -27.13 -12.06 13.37
N ASP A 810 -28.39 -12.50 13.31
CA ASP A 810 -28.94 -13.15 12.11
C ASP A 810 -29.04 -12.14 10.95
N THR A 811 -29.46 -10.91 11.19
CA THR A 811 -29.44 -9.82 10.18
C THR A 811 -28.03 -9.55 9.70
N TYR A 812 -27.07 -9.44 10.63
CA TYR A 812 -25.67 -9.17 10.29
C TYR A 812 -25.04 -10.30 9.45
N LEU A 813 -25.32 -11.55 9.80
CA LEU A 813 -24.88 -12.72 9.04
C LEU A 813 -25.53 -12.81 7.65
N ASP A 814 -26.74 -12.27 7.46
CA ASP A 814 -27.45 -12.29 6.18
C ASP A 814 -26.97 -11.18 5.24
N GLU A 815 -26.70 -9.98 5.75
CA GLU A 815 -26.23 -8.83 4.97
C GLU A 815 -24.77 -8.97 4.49
N ILE A 816 -23.93 -9.69 5.24
CA ILE A 816 -22.48 -9.68 4.99
C ILE A 816 -22.04 -10.58 3.82
N GLU A 817 -21.09 -10.12 3.01
CA GLU A 817 -20.50 -10.88 1.90
C GLU A 817 -19.05 -11.29 2.19
N ALA A 818 -18.63 -12.46 1.68
CA ALA A 818 -17.30 -13.03 1.94
C ALA A 818 -16.23 -12.68 0.91
N ASP A 819 -16.56 -11.89 -0.11
CA ASP A 819 -15.72 -11.66 -1.29
C ASP A 819 -14.42 -10.91 -0.95
N THR A 820 -14.44 -10.04 0.07
CA THR A 820 -13.26 -9.26 0.53
C THR A 820 -12.59 -9.85 1.78
N MET A 821 -13.13 -10.92 2.35
CA MET A 821 -12.66 -11.48 3.62
C MET A 821 -11.46 -12.42 3.44
N GLU A 822 -10.51 -12.39 4.38
CA GLU A 822 -9.39 -13.34 4.45
C GLU A 822 -9.85 -14.75 4.89
N SER A 823 -9.04 -15.79 4.67
CA SER A 823 -9.37 -17.18 5.03
C SER A 823 -9.76 -17.34 6.51
N ASP A 824 -9.00 -16.73 7.43
CA ASP A 824 -9.25 -16.88 8.87
C ASP A 824 -10.56 -16.19 9.32
N GLU A 825 -10.86 -15.03 8.73
CA GLU A 825 -12.12 -14.31 8.99
C GLU A 825 -13.31 -15.12 8.46
N ARG A 826 -13.24 -15.58 7.21
CA ARG A 826 -14.28 -16.41 6.60
C ARG A 826 -14.55 -17.66 7.43
N ALA A 827 -13.51 -18.29 7.95
CA ALA A 827 -13.65 -19.49 8.76
C ALA A 827 -14.45 -19.22 10.05
N GLU A 828 -14.24 -18.05 10.67
CA GLU A 828 -14.97 -17.64 11.85
C GLU A 828 -16.45 -17.37 11.54
N PHE A 829 -16.75 -16.64 10.45
CA PHE A 829 -18.13 -16.40 10.01
C PHE A 829 -18.86 -17.70 9.64
N ILE A 830 -18.22 -18.62 8.92
CA ILE A 830 -18.79 -19.93 8.58
C ILE A 830 -19.16 -20.71 9.84
N ARG A 831 -18.33 -20.66 10.89
CA ARG A 831 -18.63 -21.30 12.18
C ARG A 831 -19.93 -20.77 12.79
N PHE A 832 -20.14 -19.45 12.76
CA PHE A 832 -21.37 -18.82 13.28
C PHE A 832 -22.60 -19.06 12.39
N LEU A 833 -22.44 -19.04 11.05
CA LEU A 833 -23.52 -19.42 10.13
C LEU A 833 -24.02 -20.85 10.42
N ILE A 834 -23.10 -21.79 10.67
CA ILE A 834 -23.43 -23.19 10.99
C ILE A 834 -24.10 -23.31 12.36
N SER A 835 -23.65 -22.55 13.38
CA SER A 835 -24.24 -22.59 14.72
C SER A 835 -25.67 -22.04 14.72
N ARG A 836 -25.92 -20.96 13.97
CA ARG A 836 -27.23 -20.31 13.80
C ARG A 836 -28.17 -21.06 12.85
N GLY A 837 -27.66 -22.02 12.07
CA GLY A 837 -28.48 -22.87 11.19
C GLY A 837 -28.67 -22.31 9.76
N MET A 838 -27.91 -21.29 9.38
CA MET A 838 -27.88 -20.69 8.03
C MET A 838 -27.04 -21.55 7.07
N PHE A 839 -27.42 -22.82 6.90
CA PHE A 839 -26.63 -23.82 6.18
C PHE A 839 -26.46 -23.51 4.69
N ASP A 840 -27.43 -22.89 4.03
CA ASP A 840 -27.34 -22.62 2.59
C ASP A 840 -26.25 -21.60 2.26
N LYS A 841 -26.17 -20.49 3.02
CA LYS A 841 -25.13 -19.47 2.86
C LYS A 841 -23.75 -20.02 3.22
N ALA A 842 -23.65 -20.76 4.33
CA ALA A 842 -22.41 -21.44 4.72
C ALA A 842 -21.92 -22.42 3.64
N TYR A 843 -22.83 -23.20 3.03
CA TYR A 843 -22.49 -24.14 1.96
C TYR A 843 -21.96 -23.42 0.71
N GLN A 844 -22.62 -22.33 0.28
CA GLN A 844 -22.15 -21.53 -0.84
C GLN A 844 -20.75 -20.95 -0.60
N TRP A 845 -20.47 -20.48 0.61
CA TRP A 845 -19.15 -19.95 0.97
C TRP A 845 -18.08 -21.04 0.95
N VAL A 846 -18.35 -22.22 1.53
CA VAL A 846 -17.41 -23.36 1.50
C VAL A 846 -17.16 -23.83 0.07
N LYS A 847 -18.18 -23.83 -0.79
CA LYS A 847 -18.05 -24.19 -2.21
C LYS A 847 -17.20 -23.19 -3.02
N ARG A 848 -17.34 -21.88 -2.73
CA ARG A 848 -16.62 -20.82 -3.46
C ARG A 848 -15.19 -20.60 -2.97
N TYR A 849 -14.96 -20.75 -1.66
CA TYR A 849 -13.73 -20.32 -1.00
C TYR A 849 -12.91 -21.46 -0.39
N GLY A 850 -13.49 -22.66 -0.27
CA GLY A 850 -12.86 -23.83 0.31
C GLY A 850 -13.08 -23.96 1.82
N MET A 851 -12.39 -24.95 2.40
CA MET A 851 -12.58 -25.40 3.79
C MET A 851 -11.48 -24.92 4.76
N SER A 852 -10.60 -24.01 4.31
CA SER A 852 -9.44 -23.58 5.09
C SER A 852 -9.86 -22.91 6.41
N GLY A 853 -9.21 -23.28 7.51
CA GLY A 853 -9.43 -22.70 8.85
C GLY A 853 -10.70 -23.12 9.60
N VAL A 854 -11.68 -23.78 8.95
CA VAL A 854 -12.94 -24.19 9.59
C VAL A 854 -12.78 -25.53 10.32
N ASN A 855 -13.35 -25.64 11.52
CA ASN A 855 -13.36 -26.90 12.28
C ASN A 855 -14.12 -28.00 11.52
N MET A 856 -13.49 -29.17 11.39
CA MET A 856 -14.04 -30.33 10.67
C MET A 856 -15.39 -30.81 11.19
N LYS A 857 -15.67 -30.70 12.50
CA LYS A 857 -16.98 -31.06 13.07
C LYS A 857 -18.10 -30.14 12.56
N SER A 858 -17.80 -28.84 12.39
CA SER A 858 -18.77 -27.87 11.87
C SER A 858 -19.05 -28.15 10.39
N ILE A 859 -18.02 -28.46 9.60
CA ILE A 859 -18.18 -28.83 8.18
C ILE A 859 -18.99 -30.13 8.06
N ALA A 860 -18.70 -31.16 8.87
CA ALA A 860 -19.48 -32.41 8.86
C ALA A 860 -20.98 -32.15 9.11
N ARG A 861 -21.31 -31.32 10.10
CA ARG A 861 -22.70 -30.91 10.36
C ARG A 861 -23.33 -30.17 9.18
N LEU A 862 -22.61 -29.25 8.55
CA LEU A 862 -23.07 -28.51 7.38
C LEU A 862 -23.38 -29.45 6.20
N ILE A 863 -22.44 -30.34 5.88
CA ILE A 863 -22.55 -31.27 4.75
C ILE A 863 -23.65 -32.30 4.98
N SER A 864 -23.74 -32.90 6.16
CA SER A 864 -24.83 -33.82 6.52
C SER A 864 -26.21 -33.16 6.34
N LYS A 865 -26.39 -31.92 6.84
CA LYS A 865 -27.65 -31.19 6.65
C LYS A 865 -27.93 -30.84 5.19
N ARG A 866 -26.90 -30.52 4.41
CA ARG A 866 -27.03 -30.24 2.98
C ARG A 866 -27.42 -31.50 2.19
N ILE A 867 -26.84 -32.65 2.50
CA ILE A 867 -27.20 -33.95 1.88
C ILE A 867 -28.69 -34.23 2.09
N VAL A 868 -29.18 -34.12 3.33
CA VAL A 868 -30.59 -34.33 3.66
C VAL A 868 -31.49 -33.32 2.94
N ALA A 869 -31.13 -32.03 2.95
CA ALA A 869 -31.90 -30.99 2.28
C ALA A 869 -31.96 -31.18 0.76
N SER A 870 -30.88 -31.67 0.16
CA SER A 870 -30.78 -31.98 -1.27
C SER A 870 -31.46 -33.29 -1.65
N LYS A 871 -31.98 -34.06 -0.68
CA LYS A 871 -32.56 -35.41 -0.89
C LYS A 871 -31.57 -36.37 -1.54
N PHE A 872 -30.30 -36.34 -1.11
CA PHE A 872 -29.24 -37.23 -1.60
C PHE A 872 -28.99 -37.11 -3.12
N THR A 873 -29.13 -35.92 -3.71
CA THR A 873 -28.77 -35.71 -5.13
C THR A 873 -27.25 -35.75 -5.33
N ARG A 874 -26.81 -36.36 -6.44
CA ARG A 874 -25.39 -36.39 -6.83
C ARG A 874 -24.88 -34.97 -7.10
N GLU A 875 -23.79 -34.58 -6.43
CA GLU A 875 -23.04 -33.36 -6.68
C GLU A 875 -21.55 -33.61 -6.36
N ASP A 876 -20.66 -33.44 -7.33
CA ASP A 876 -19.25 -33.84 -7.22
C ASP A 876 -18.51 -33.15 -6.07
N PHE A 877 -18.81 -31.87 -5.82
CA PHE A 877 -18.25 -31.14 -4.69
C PHE A 877 -18.66 -31.76 -3.34
N LEU A 878 -19.93 -32.17 -3.21
CA LEU A 878 -20.44 -32.84 -2.01
C LEU A 878 -19.75 -34.18 -1.78
N ILE A 879 -19.49 -34.95 -2.85
CA ILE A 879 -18.80 -36.25 -2.78
C ILE A 879 -17.36 -36.06 -2.28
N ASN A 880 -16.61 -35.15 -2.90
CA ASN A 880 -15.20 -34.91 -2.56
C ASN A 880 -15.05 -34.40 -1.12
N VAL A 881 -15.91 -33.47 -0.69
CA VAL A 881 -15.89 -32.96 0.69
C VAL A 881 -16.33 -34.04 1.68
N SER A 882 -17.34 -34.84 1.36
CA SER A 882 -17.79 -35.96 2.19
C SER A 882 -16.68 -36.99 2.41
N TYR A 883 -15.94 -37.33 1.35
CA TYR A 883 -14.82 -38.27 1.42
C TYR A 883 -13.66 -37.68 2.24
N TYR A 884 -13.37 -36.39 2.08
CA TYR A 884 -12.37 -35.70 2.91
C TYR A 884 -12.75 -35.71 4.41
N ILE A 885 -14.02 -35.53 4.75
CA ILE A 885 -14.52 -35.63 6.14
C ILE A 885 -14.42 -37.07 6.66
N TYR A 886 -14.72 -38.05 5.79
CA TYR A 886 -14.60 -39.47 6.11
C TYR A 886 -13.16 -39.86 6.46
N LYS A 887 -12.18 -39.49 5.63
CA LYS A 887 -10.74 -39.73 5.86
C LYS A 887 -10.24 -39.15 7.20
N ASN A 888 -10.87 -38.07 7.67
CA ASN A 888 -10.56 -37.43 8.94
C ASN A 888 -11.37 -37.99 10.15
N MET A 889 -12.14 -39.07 9.99
CA MET A 889 -12.90 -39.75 11.03
C MET A 889 -13.92 -38.85 11.77
N LYS A 890 -14.62 -37.96 11.04
CA LYS A 890 -15.65 -37.05 11.58
C LYS A 890 -17.01 -37.14 10.87
N TYR A 891 -17.26 -38.23 10.14
CA TYR A 891 -18.49 -38.44 9.38
C TYR A 891 -19.66 -38.89 10.26
N ASP A 892 -20.88 -38.77 9.73
CA ASP A 892 -22.10 -39.34 10.28
C ASP A 892 -22.76 -40.30 9.28
N GLU A 893 -23.91 -40.87 9.66
CA GLU A 893 -24.65 -41.85 8.87
C GLU A 893 -25.04 -41.32 7.49
N ASN A 894 -25.50 -40.05 7.40
CA ASN A 894 -25.91 -39.43 6.15
C ASN A 894 -24.74 -39.27 5.18
N ILE A 895 -23.58 -38.82 5.68
CA ILE A 895 -22.36 -38.68 4.88
C ILE A 895 -21.91 -40.05 4.37
N LEU A 896 -21.93 -41.08 5.22
CA LEU A 896 -21.51 -42.41 4.84
C LEU A 896 -22.43 -43.02 3.77
N GLN A 897 -23.75 -42.90 3.95
CA GLN A 897 -24.73 -43.36 2.96
C GLN A 897 -24.55 -42.62 1.63
N TYR A 898 -24.28 -41.31 1.65
CA TYR A 898 -24.01 -40.54 0.44
C TYR A 898 -22.74 -41.01 -0.30
N LEU A 899 -21.68 -41.36 0.45
CA LEU A 899 -20.48 -41.94 -0.14
C LEU A 899 -20.73 -43.34 -0.73
N MET A 900 -21.52 -44.18 -0.08
CA MET A 900 -21.88 -45.50 -0.62
C MET A 900 -22.59 -45.38 -1.98
N MET A 901 -23.44 -44.36 -2.14
CA MET A 901 -24.18 -44.12 -3.39
C MET A 901 -23.30 -43.59 -4.53
N TYR A 902 -22.35 -42.69 -4.25
CA TYR A 902 -21.72 -41.89 -5.31
C TYR A 902 -20.19 -41.81 -5.30
N TYR A 903 -19.50 -42.23 -4.22
CA TYR A 903 -18.04 -42.13 -4.20
C TYR A 903 -17.41 -43.10 -5.18
N GLU A 904 -16.59 -42.61 -6.11
CA GLU A 904 -15.82 -43.37 -7.09
C GLU A 904 -14.33 -43.23 -6.76
N GLY A 905 -13.58 -44.34 -6.70
CA GLY A 905 -12.19 -44.33 -6.27
C GLY A 905 -11.59 -45.73 -6.13
N GLN A 906 -10.43 -45.83 -5.48
CA GLN A 906 -9.75 -47.12 -5.30
C GLN A 906 -10.62 -48.15 -4.56
N THR A 907 -10.47 -49.43 -4.92
CA THR A 907 -11.18 -50.55 -4.30
C THR A 907 -10.90 -50.60 -2.79
N THR A 908 -9.68 -50.25 -2.38
CA THR A 908 -9.29 -50.14 -0.96
C THR A 908 -10.13 -49.10 -0.19
N HIS A 909 -10.42 -47.96 -0.81
CA HIS A 909 -11.25 -46.90 -0.22
C HIS A 909 -12.72 -47.31 -0.15
N LEU A 910 -13.25 -47.91 -1.23
CA LEU A 910 -14.60 -48.47 -1.22
C LEU A 910 -14.77 -49.55 -0.15
N ARG A 911 -13.78 -50.43 0.01
CA ARG A 911 -13.74 -51.44 1.08
C ARG A 911 -13.77 -50.81 2.47
N ASN A 912 -13.03 -49.72 2.69
CA ASN A 912 -13.05 -49.03 3.98
C ASN A 912 -14.44 -48.44 4.28
N ILE A 913 -15.07 -47.81 3.27
CA ILE A 913 -16.44 -47.29 3.37
C ILE A 913 -17.42 -48.42 3.69
N TRP A 914 -17.33 -49.55 2.98
CA TRP A 914 -18.14 -50.74 3.23
C TRP A 914 -17.98 -51.23 4.67
N LYS A 915 -16.74 -51.36 5.16
CA LYS A 915 -16.48 -51.80 6.54
C LYS A 915 -17.12 -50.87 7.57
N SER A 916 -16.98 -49.55 7.37
CA SER A 916 -17.64 -48.55 8.21
C SER A 916 -19.17 -48.61 8.13
N ALA A 917 -19.73 -48.98 6.98
CA ALA A 917 -21.17 -49.11 6.78
C ALA A 917 -21.73 -50.36 7.47
N VAL A 918 -20.99 -51.47 7.46
CA VAL A 918 -21.32 -52.68 8.21
C VAL A 918 -21.31 -52.41 9.72
N GLU A 919 -20.32 -51.67 10.23
CA GLU A 919 -20.25 -51.29 11.65
C GLU A 919 -21.45 -50.42 12.10
N LEU A 920 -22.08 -49.69 11.17
CA LEU A 920 -23.27 -48.85 11.41
C LEU A 920 -24.58 -49.51 10.97
N GLU A 921 -24.57 -50.80 10.61
CA GLU A 921 -25.74 -51.58 10.21
C GLU A 921 -26.51 -50.98 9.00
N LEU A 922 -25.79 -50.35 8.05
CA LEU A 922 -26.36 -49.78 6.83
C LEU A 922 -26.55 -50.84 5.70
N PRO A 923 -27.47 -50.62 4.74
CA PRO A 923 -27.66 -51.52 3.60
C PRO A 923 -26.46 -51.43 2.64
N VAL A 924 -25.70 -52.53 2.51
CA VAL A 924 -24.40 -52.55 1.82
C VAL A 924 -24.42 -53.22 0.43
N ASP A 925 -25.58 -53.63 -0.08
CA ASP A 925 -25.68 -54.43 -1.31
C ASP A 925 -25.05 -53.73 -2.54
N ASP A 926 -25.37 -52.46 -2.75
CA ASP A 926 -24.86 -51.68 -3.90
C ASP A 926 -23.33 -51.49 -3.84
N ILE A 927 -22.78 -51.18 -2.65
CA ILE A 927 -21.34 -50.99 -2.51
C ILE A 927 -20.58 -52.31 -2.65
N MET A 928 -21.17 -53.43 -2.18
CA MET A 928 -20.60 -54.77 -2.40
C MET A 928 -20.56 -55.10 -3.89
N HIS A 929 -21.65 -54.85 -4.63
CA HIS A 929 -21.68 -55.04 -6.09
C HIS A 929 -20.56 -54.25 -6.79
N ARG A 930 -20.42 -52.95 -6.44
CA ARG A 930 -19.39 -52.07 -7.03
C ARG A 930 -17.97 -52.52 -6.71
N ILE A 931 -17.69 -52.89 -5.47
CA ILE A 931 -16.37 -53.42 -5.06
C ILE A 931 -16.05 -54.66 -5.88
N LEU A 932 -16.96 -55.63 -5.93
CA LEU A 932 -16.74 -56.90 -6.62
C LEU A 932 -16.58 -56.71 -8.14
N GLY A 933 -17.38 -55.84 -8.75
CA GLY A 933 -17.25 -55.47 -10.16
C GLY A 933 -15.93 -54.79 -10.47
N GLN A 934 -15.50 -53.85 -9.62
CA GLN A 934 -14.23 -53.14 -9.80
C GLN A 934 -13.03 -54.08 -9.60
N MET A 935 -13.04 -54.95 -8.60
CA MET A 935 -12.00 -55.97 -8.39
C MET A 935 -11.80 -56.87 -9.61
N ARG A 936 -12.90 -57.21 -10.29
CA ARG A 936 -12.84 -58.00 -11.53
C ARG A 936 -12.25 -57.19 -12.68
N PHE A 937 -12.64 -55.92 -12.81
CA PHE A 937 -12.16 -55.04 -13.86
C PHE A 937 -10.67 -54.72 -13.69
N THR A 938 -10.22 -54.41 -12.47
CA THR A 938 -8.85 -53.95 -12.19
C THR A 938 -7.89 -55.07 -11.82
N HIS A 939 -8.40 -56.26 -11.51
CA HIS A 939 -7.66 -57.39 -10.93
C HIS A 939 -7.01 -57.10 -9.57
N VAL A 940 -7.35 -55.98 -8.91
CA VAL A 940 -6.87 -55.64 -7.57
C VAL A 940 -7.70 -56.40 -6.54
N ILE A 941 -7.05 -57.20 -5.69
CA ILE A 941 -7.71 -58.03 -4.68
C ILE A 941 -7.56 -57.41 -3.29
N VAL A 942 -8.68 -57.27 -2.56
CA VAL A 942 -8.70 -56.89 -1.14
C VAL A 942 -8.71 -58.12 -0.24
N PRO A 943 -8.12 -58.06 0.98
CA PRO A 943 -8.09 -59.20 1.90
C PRO A 943 -9.47 -59.76 2.25
N GLU A 944 -10.48 -58.90 2.39
CA GLU A 944 -11.85 -59.28 2.72
C GLU A 944 -12.69 -59.72 1.51
N LYS A 945 -12.07 -60.00 0.35
CA LYS A 945 -12.74 -60.43 -0.90
C LYS A 945 -13.77 -61.53 -0.66
N ASP A 946 -13.35 -62.60 0.01
CA ASP A 946 -14.16 -63.79 0.20
C ASP A 946 -15.37 -63.48 1.10
N GLU A 947 -15.18 -62.64 2.12
CA GLU A 947 -16.26 -62.18 3.01
C GLU A 947 -17.30 -61.36 2.23
N ILE A 948 -16.85 -60.38 1.45
CA ILE A 948 -17.71 -59.51 0.63
C ILE A 948 -18.48 -60.32 -0.42
N LEU A 949 -17.82 -61.27 -1.09
CA LEU A 949 -18.45 -62.14 -2.08
C LEU A 949 -19.52 -63.03 -1.44
N LEU A 950 -19.21 -63.64 -0.30
CA LEU A 950 -20.15 -64.50 0.42
C LEU A 950 -21.36 -63.72 0.95
N SER A 951 -21.16 -62.51 1.49
CA SER A 951 -22.27 -61.66 1.95
C SER A 951 -23.13 -61.19 0.80
N TYR A 952 -22.53 -60.79 -0.32
CA TYR A 952 -23.27 -60.37 -1.51
C TYR A 952 -24.05 -61.52 -2.14
N ALA A 953 -23.48 -62.74 -2.23
CA ALA A 953 -24.14 -63.91 -2.80
C ALA A 953 -25.41 -64.36 -2.03
N VAL A 954 -25.54 -63.98 -0.75
CA VAL A 954 -26.73 -64.25 0.07
C VAL A 954 -27.80 -63.17 -0.09
N SER A 955 -27.43 -61.99 -0.60
CA SER A 955 -28.36 -60.88 -0.82
C SER A 955 -29.46 -61.25 -1.82
N PRO A 956 -30.72 -60.84 -1.62
CA PRO A 956 -31.81 -61.13 -2.56
C PRO A 956 -31.62 -60.49 -3.95
N GLU A 957 -30.93 -59.36 -4.00
CA GLU A 957 -30.80 -58.50 -5.20
C GLU A 957 -29.43 -58.62 -5.89
N HIS A 958 -28.66 -59.67 -5.59
CA HIS A 958 -27.33 -59.83 -6.17
C HIS A 958 -27.35 -60.11 -7.68
N ASP A 959 -26.32 -59.63 -8.37
CA ASP A 959 -26.05 -59.99 -9.76
C ASP A 959 -25.50 -61.43 -9.84
N ASP A 960 -26.35 -62.34 -10.28
CA ASP A 960 -26.04 -63.77 -10.39
C ASP A 960 -24.88 -64.05 -11.35
N THR A 961 -24.72 -63.22 -12.39
CA THR A 961 -23.65 -63.39 -13.38
C THR A 961 -22.29 -63.01 -12.79
N LEU A 962 -22.21 -61.85 -12.14
CA LEU A 962 -21.00 -61.40 -11.46
C LEU A 962 -20.56 -62.37 -10.37
N VAL A 963 -21.50 -62.86 -9.55
CA VAL A 963 -21.20 -63.85 -8.51
C VAL A 963 -20.70 -65.15 -9.12
N GLN A 964 -21.35 -65.64 -10.18
CA GLN A 964 -20.94 -66.87 -10.85
C GLN A 964 -19.51 -66.77 -11.40
N GLU A 965 -19.20 -65.67 -12.09
CA GLU A 965 -17.88 -65.45 -12.69
C GLU A 965 -16.79 -65.32 -11.63
N LEU A 966 -17.05 -64.61 -10.53
CA LEU A 966 -16.09 -64.48 -9.42
C LEU A 966 -15.86 -65.78 -8.65
N LEU A 967 -16.87 -66.64 -8.57
CA LEU A 967 -16.74 -67.98 -7.99
C LEU A 967 -15.94 -68.91 -8.92
N ASP A 968 -16.16 -68.82 -10.24
CA ASP A 968 -15.38 -69.55 -11.24
C ASP A 968 -13.90 -69.12 -11.20
N ASP A 969 -13.63 -67.81 -11.11
CA ASP A 969 -12.28 -67.25 -10.95
C ASP A 969 -11.61 -67.72 -9.65
N ALA A 970 -12.34 -67.74 -8.53
CA ALA A 970 -11.84 -68.25 -7.25
C ALA A 970 -11.50 -69.75 -7.33
N ALA A 971 -12.34 -70.54 -7.99
CA ALA A 971 -12.09 -71.95 -8.21
C ALA A 971 -10.85 -72.20 -9.09
N TYR A 972 -10.68 -71.41 -10.15
CA TYR A 972 -9.50 -71.46 -11.01
C TYR A 972 -8.23 -71.10 -10.23
N ALA A 973 -8.24 -70.00 -9.48
CA ALA A 973 -7.09 -69.56 -8.67
C ALA A 973 -6.71 -70.60 -7.59
N TYR A 974 -7.68 -71.20 -6.90
CA TYR A 974 -7.42 -72.26 -5.92
C TYR A 974 -6.82 -73.52 -6.55
N PHE A 975 -7.31 -73.91 -7.73
CA PHE A 975 -6.87 -75.14 -8.38
C PHE A 975 -5.53 -74.98 -9.09
N VAL A 976 -5.41 -73.99 -9.98
CA VAL A 976 -4.25 -73.79 -10.86
C VAL A 976 -3.14 -73.04 -10.11
N GLN A 977 -3.47 -71.93 -9.46
CA GLN A 977 -2.49 -71.03 -8.82
C GLN A 977 -2.19 -71.40 -7.36
N ASP A 978 -2.83 -72.44 -6.81
CA ASP A 978 -2.72 -72.82 -5.39
C ASP A 978 -3.10 -71.71 -4.40
N ALA A 979 -4.00 -70.80 -4.80
CA ALA A 979 -4.43 -69.69 -3.97
C ALA A 979 -5.18 -70.16 -2.71
N ILE A 980 -4.97 -69.48 -1.59
CA ILE A 980 -5.73 -69.72 -0.35
C ILE A 980 -7.12 -69.13 -0.51
N THR A 981 -8.17 -69.93 -0.31
CA THR A 981 -9.56 -69.52 -0.50
C THR A 981 -10.42 -70.03 0.66
N ASP A 982 -11.39 -69.23 1.11
CA ASP A 982 -12.31 -69.64 2.19
C ASP A 982 -13.13 -70.88 1.81
N SER A 983 -13.16 -71.88 2.70
CA SER A 983 -13.96 -73.10 2.59
C SER A 983 -15.44 -72.86 2.21
N ARG A 984 -16.04 -71.75 2.66
CA ARG A 984 -17.44 -71.38 2.40
C ARG A 984 -17.72 -71.05 0.94
N ILE A 985 -16.70 -70.64 0.18
CA ILE A 985 -16.81 -70.39 -1.27
C ILE A 985 -17.16 -71.69 -2.00
N PHE A 986 -16.51 -72.80 -1.63
CA PHE A 986 -16.79 -74.10 -2.23
C PHE A 986 -18.19 -74.62 -1.89
N ASP A 987 -18.74 -74.26 -0.72
CA ASP A 987 -20.13 -74.54 -0.40
C ASP A 987 -21.08 -73.81 -1.36
N GLN A 988 -20.83 -72.53 -1.66
CA GLN A 988 -21.63 -71.75 -2.62
C GLN A 988 -21.51 -72.28 -4.05
N ILE A 989 -20.29 -72.62 -4.49
CA ILE A 989 -20.05 -73.26 -5.79
C ILE A 989 -20.85 -74.57 -5.89
N TYR A 990 -20.82 -75.41 -4.86
CA TYR A 990 -21.54 -76.67 -4.84
C TYR A 990 -23.07 -76.49 -4.83
N ILE A 991 -23.60 -75.52 -4.07
CA ILE A 991 -25.03 -75.17 -4.08
C ILE A 991 -25.48 -74.76 -5.47
N ARG A 992 -24.69 -73.92 -6.17
CA ARG A 992 -24.98 -73.46 -7.53
C ARG A 992 -24.93 -74.61 -8.54
N TYR A 993 -23.90 -75.45 -8.48
CA TYR A 993 -23.82 -76.65 -9.31
C TYR A 993 -25.04 -77.58 -9.10
N ARG A 994 -25.51 -77.78 -7.87
CA ARG A 994 -26.71 -78.59 -7.60
C ARG A 994 -27.99 -78.00 -8.22
N LYS A 995 -28.04 -76.68 -8.43
CA LYS A 995 -29.17 -76.00 -9.09
C LYS A 995 -29.05 -76.05 -10.62
N SER A 996 -27.88 -75.77 -11.17
CA SER A 996 -27.65 -75.68 -12.63
C SER A 996 -27.41 -77.04 -13.30
N GLY A 997 -26.80 -78.00 -12.61
CA GLY A 997 -26.33 -79.28 -13.17
C GLY A 997 -25.08 -79.15 -14.05
N GLU A 998 -24.57 -77.95 -14.28
CA GLU A 998 -23.43 -77.66 -15.14
C GLU A 998 -22.38 -76.83 -14.41
N ALA A 999 -21.11 -77.18 -14.62
CA ALA A 999 -19.95 -76.47 -14.09
C ALA A 999 -18.78 -76.62 -15.06
N GLN A 1000 -17.94 -75.59 -15.14
CA GLN A 1000 -16.74 -75.62 -15.95
C GLN A 1000 -15.70 -76.62 -15.39
N THR A 1001 -14.78 -77.06 -16.24
CA THR A 1001 -13.69 -77.98 -15.86
C THR A 1001 -12.89 -77.55 -14.61
N PRO A 1002 -12.40 -76.30 -14.50
CA PRO A 1002 -11.59 -75.90 -13.34
C PRO A 1002 -12.41 -75.91 -12.05
N VAL A 1003 -13.70 -75.58 -12.13
CA VAL A 1003 -14.63 -75.62 -10.98
C VAL A 1003 -14.82 -77.04 -10.46
N LYS A 1004 -15.01 -78.01 -11.36
CA LYS A 1004 -15.13 -79.43 -10.98
C LYS A 1004 -13.84 -79.96 -10.35
N LEU A 1005 -12.68 -79.60 -10.91
CA LEU A 1005 -11.37 -80.01 -10.40
C LEU A 1005 -11.07 -79.37 -9.03
N ALA A 1006 -11.39 -78.09 -8.87
CA ALA A 1006 -11.28 -77.36 -7.60
C ALA A 1006 -12.15 -78.00 -6.50
N LEU A 1007 -13.40 -78.37 -6.82
CA LEU A 1007 -14.28 -79.09 -5.88
C LEU A 1007 -13.72 -80.45 -5.48
N LEU A 1008 -13.20 -81.24 -6.43
CA LEU A 1008 -12.60 -82.55 -6.14
C LEU A 1008 -11.35 -82.40 -5.24
N LYS A 1009 -10.49 -81.40 -5.51
CA LYS A 1009 -9.32 -81.07 -4.68
C LYS A 1009 -9.77 -80.66 -3.27
N PHE A 1010 -10.72 -79.74 -3.17
CA PHE A 1010 -11.26 -79.28 -1.89
C PHE A 1010 -11.85 -80.43 -1.04
N TRP A 1011 -12.64 -81.33 -1.64
CA TRP A 1011 -13.20 -82.49 -0.92
C TRP A 1011 -12.13 -83.51 -0.54
N SER A 1012 -11.07 -83.67 -1.33
CA SER A 1012 -9.97 -84.57 -1.00
C SER A 1012 -9.18 -84.09 0.23
N GLU A 1013 -9.04 -82.77 0.39
CA GLU A 1013 -8.33 -82.14 1.52
C GLU A 1013 -9.22 -82.02 2.78
N ASN A 1014 -10.55 -82.10 2.63
CA ASN A 1014 -11.52 -81.87 3.71
C ASN A 1014 -12.45 -83.09 3.93
N PRO A 1015 -12.05 -84.09 4.75
CA PRO A 1015 -12.81 -85.32 4.95
C PRO A 1015 -14.23 -85.13 5.49
N GLU A 1016 -14.45 -84.13 6.34
CA GLU A 1016 -15.77 -83.82 6.91
C GLU A 1016 -16.77 -83.37 5.83
N LYS A 1017 -16.31 -82.53 4.89
CA LYS A 1017 -17.11 -82.06 3.76
C LYS A 1017 -17.30 -83.16 2.72
N LYS A 1018 -16.28 -83.97 2.45
CA LYS A 1018 -16.34 -85.16 1.58
C LYS A 1018 -17.48 -86.11 1.96
N ALA A 1019 -17.71 -86.33 3.26
CA ALA A 1019 -18.77 -87.21 3.75
C ALA A 1019 -20.20 -86.70 3.45
N GLN A 1020 -20.37 -85.39 3.23
CA GLN A 1020 -21.67 -84.75 2.99
C GLN A 1020 -22.06 -84.72 1.49
N VAL A 1021 -21.13 -85.07 0.60
CA VAL A 1021 -21.34 -85.05 -0.86
C VAL A 1021 -21.85 -86.40 -1.34
N ALA A 1022 -22.80 -86.40 -2.28
CA ALA A 1022 -23.31 -87.64 -2.87
C ALA A 1022 -22.21 -88.35 -3.69
N ARG A 1023 -21.98 -89.65 -3.41
CA ARG A 1023 -20.96 -90.47 -4.09
C ARG A 1023 -21.08 -90.48 -5.61
N ASP A 1024 -22.30 -90.41 -6.11
CA ASP A 1024 -22.58 -90.40 -7.54
C ASP A 1024 -21.99 -89.17 -8.24
N ILE A 1025 -22.02 -88.00 -7.59
CA ILE A 1025 -21.50 -86.74 -8.15
C ILE A 1025 -19.97 -86.81 -8.30
N MET A 1026 -19.26 -87.25 -7.25
CA MET A 1026 -17.81 -87.44 -7.31
C MET A 1026 -17.44 -88.47 -8.38
N SER A 1027 -18.21 -89.56 -8.49
CA SER A 1027 -17.99 -90.59 -9.51
C SER A 1027 -18.20 -90.07 -10.93
N VAL A 1028 -19.17 -89.18 -11.16
CA VAL A 1028 -19.39 -88.52 -12.46
C VAL A 1028 -18.24 -87.61 -12.83
N PHE A 1029 -17.79 -86.73 -11.93
CA PHE A 1029 -16.68 -85.81 -12.20
C PHE A 1029 -15.38 -86.56 -12.48
N VAL A 1030 -15.01 -87.50 -11.59
CA VAL A 1030 -13.81 -88.32 -11.77
C VAL A 1030 -13.90 -89.15 -13.05
N GLY A 1031 -15.06 -89.75 -13.32
CA GLY A 1031 -15.28 -90.54 -14.54
C GLY A 1031 -15.13 -89.71 -15.83
N GLU A 1032 -15.50 -88.44 -15.82
CA GLU A 1032 -15.29 -87.52 -16.94
C GLU A 1032 -13.79 -87.27 -17.19
N PHE A 1033 -13.03 -86.97 -16.14
CA PHE A 1033 -11.59 -86.68 -16.24
C PHE A 1033 -10.76 -87.91 -16.60
N LEU A 1034 -11.06 -89.07 -16.02
CA LEU A 1034 -10.36 -90.31 -16.35
C LEU A 1034 -10.55 -90.74 -17.81
N ARG A 1035 -11.74 -90.52 -18.41
CA ARG A 1035 -11.97 -90.77 -19.85
C ARG A 1035 -11.13 -89.86 -20.76
N LYS A 1036 -10.83 -88.65 -20.29
CA LYS A 1036 -9.91 -87.68 -20.95
C LYS A 1036 -8.44 -87.99 -20.63
N GLY A 1037 -8.16 -89.00 -19.80
CA GLY A 1037 -6.83 -89.33 -19.33
C GLY A 1037 -6.22 -88.27 -18.40
N ILE A 1038 -7.05 -87.53 -17.67
CA ILE A 1038 -6.68 -86.51 -16.69
C ILE A 1038 -6.76 -87.13 -15.29
N TYR A 1039 -5.68 -87.03 -14.51
CA TYR A 1039 -5.61 -87.52 -13.14
C TYR A 1039 -4.62 -86.68 -12.33
N PHE A 1040 -4.87 -86.59 -11.03
CA PHE A 1040 -4.05 -85.81 -10.10
C PHE A 1040 -3.72 -86.61 -8.83
N PRO A 1041 -2.65 -86.26 -8.09
CA PRO A 1041 -2.28 -86.97 -6.87
C PRO A 1041 -3.41 -87.05 -5.84
N PHE A 1042 -4.16 -85.96 -5.67
CA PHE A 1042 -5.26 -85.87 -4.71
C PHE A 1042 -6.45 -86.80 -5.03
N PHE A 1043 -6.51 -87.39 -6.22
CA PHE A 1043 -7.51 -88.43 -6.54
C PHE A 1043 -7.31 -89.67 -5.66
N LYS A 1044 -6.09 -89.97 -5.19
CA LYS A 1044 -5.83 -91.11 -4.29
C LYS A 1044 -6.69 -91.04 -3.04
N GLU A 1045 -6.83 -89.84 -2.48
CA GLU A 1045 -7.63 -89.57 -1.28
C GLU A 1045 -9.14 -89.72 -1.51
N LEU A 1046 -9.61 -89.78 -2.76
CA LEU A 1046 -11.03 -89.98 -3.11
C LEU A 1046 -11.39 -91.47 -3.36
N SER A 1047 -10.41 -92.37 -3.30
CA SER A 1047 -10.57 -93.78 -3.70
C SER A 1047 -11.60 -94.58 -2.88
N ASP A 1048 -11.81 -94.23 -1.60
CA ASP A 1048 -12.83 -94.87 -0.75
C ASP A 1048 -14.27 -94.57 -1.17
N GLN A 1049 -14.50 -93.49 -1.94
CA GLN A 1049 -15.84 -93.08 -2.38
C GLN A 1049 -16.08 -93.38 -3.87
N VAL A 1050 -15.02 -93.44 -4.69
CA VAL A 1050 -15.10 -93.62 -6.14
C VAL A 1050 -14.36 -94.87 -6.58
N VAL A 1051 -15.11 -95.89 -7.00
CA VAL A 1051 -14.55 -97.21 -7.35
C VAL A 1051 -13.54 -97.16 -8.50
N LEU A 1052 -13.72 -96.24 -9.46
CA LEU A 1052 -12.83 -96.04 -10.60
C LEU A 1052 -11.38 -95.68 -10.19
N LEU A 1053 -11.18 -95.17 -8.97
CA LEU A 1053 -9.87 -94.73 -8.48
C LEU A 1053 -9.07 -95.82 -7.76
N HIS A 1054 -9.62 -97.03 -7.56
CA HIS A 1054 -8.89 -98.14 -6.94
C HIS A 1054 -7.57 -98.48 -7.68
N TYR A 1055 -7.52 -98.27 -9.00
CA TYR A 1055 -6.30 -98.45 -9.80
C TYR A 1055 -5.16 -97.51 -9.35
N TYR A 1056 -5.49 -96.27 -9.01
CA TYR A 1056 -4.53 -95.24 -8.62
C TYR A 1056 -4.12 -95.31 -7.14
N ARG A 1057 -4.79 -96.15 -6.34
CA ARG A 1057 -4.52 -96.30 -4.89
C ARG A 1057 -3.07 -96.71 -4.59
N ASN A 1058 -2.47 -97.48 -5.49
CA ASN A 1058 -1.10 -98.00 -5.37
C ASN A 1058 -0.09 -97.26 -6.25
N LYS A 1059 -0.49 -96.10 -6.83
CA LYS A 1059 0.38 -95.26 -7.64
C LYS A 1059 1.01 -94.17 -6.78
N TYR A 1060 2.25 -93.84 -7.11
CA TYR A 1060 2.96 -92.67 -6.58
C TYR A 1060 3.00 -91.60 -7.68
N PHE A 1061 2.83 -90.34 -7.31
CA PHE A 1061 2.74 -89.26 -8.28
C PHE A 1061 3.88 -88.25 -8.07
N VAL A 1062 4.40 -87.74 -9.18
CA VAL A 1062 5.18 -86.51 -9.22
C VAL A 1062 4.32 -85.46 -9.90
N GLU A 1063 3.99 -84.40 -9.17
CA GLU A 1063 3.31 -83.21 -9.68
C GLU A 1063 4.33 -82.08 -9.81
N TYR A 1064 4.32 -81.41 -10.96
CA TYR A 1064 5.13 -80.23 -11.23
C TYR A 1064 4.24 -79.18 -11.91
N ARG A 1065 4.33 -77.92 -11.48
CA ARG A 1065 3.50 -76.83 -11.99
C ARG A 1065 4.36 -75.81 -12.72
N THR A 1066 3.90 -75.40 -13.90
CA THR A 1066 4.55 -74.43 -14.77
C THR A 1066 3.54 -73.43 -15.32
N LYS A 1067 4.01 -72.48 -16.13
CA LYS A 1067 3.11 -71.76 -17.02
C LYS A 1067 2.46 -72.72 -18.03
N PRO A 1068 1.23 -72.45 -18.49
CA PRO A 1068 0.60 -73.20 -19.57
C PRO A 1068 1.54 -73.33 -20.79
N ASP A 1069 1.46 -74.45 -21.50
CA ASP A 1069 2.27 -74.77 -22.70
C ASP A 1069 3.79 -74.99 -22.48
N SER A 1070 4.26 -75.01 -21.24
CA SER A 1070 5.68 -75.29 -20.94
C SER A 1070 6.01 -76.76 -21.19
N LYS A 1071 7.19 -77.03 -21.78
CA LYS A 1071 7.66 -78.41 -21.99
C LYS A 1071 8.43 -78.90 -20.78
N VAL A 1072 7.86 -79.91 -20.12
CA VAL A 1072 8.38 -80.51 -18.90
C VAL A 1072 8.78 -81.95 -19.17
N ARG A 1073 10.02 -82.31 -18.82
CA ARG A 1073 10.51 -83.69 -18.86
C ARG A 1073 10.91 -84.15 -17.47
N ILE A 1074 10.56 -85.38 -17.13
CA ILE A 1074 11.03 -86.06 -15.92
C ILE A 1074 12.11 -87.06 -16.30
N HIS A 1075 13.22 -86.99 -15.58
CA HIS A 1075 14.35 -87.90 -15.68
C HIS A 1075 14.31 -88.73 -14.41
N TYR A 1076 14.12 -90.05 -14.51
CA TYR A 1076 14.01 -90.91 -13.34
C TYR A 1076 14.77 -92.23 -13.50
N PHE A 1077 15.20 -92.81 -12.38
CA PHE A 1077 15.65 -94.20 -12.33
C PHE A 1077 15.17 -94.86 -11.04
N VAL A 1078 14.96 -96.18 -11.09
CA VAL A 1078 14.54 -97.00 -9.95
C VAL A 1078 15.73 -97.83 -9.48
N ASP A 1079 16.22 -97.57 -8.27
CA ASP A 1079 17.30 -98.36 -7.66
C ASP A 1079 16.72 -99.63 -7.04
N SER A 1080 17.05 -100.80 -7.62
CA SER A 1080 16.50 -102.11 -7.25
C SER A 1080 17.54 -103.22 -7.00
N GLU A 1081 18.83 -102.86 -6.81
CA GLU A 1081 20.00 -103.68 -6.39
C GLU A 1081 21.18 -103.71 -7.40
N LYS A 1082 22.30 -103.07 -7.00
CA LYS A 1082 23.69 -103.22 -7.50
C LYS A 1082 23.95 -102.98 -9.00
N GLU A 1083 23.44 -101.90 -9.58
CA GLU A 1083 24.04 -101.32 -10.78
C GLU A 1083 24.96 -100.15 -10.44
N THR A 1084 26.18 -100.16 -11.00
CA THR A 1084 27.23 -99.14 -10.71
C THR A 1084 27.13 -97.92 -11.63
N ASN A 1085 26.21 -97.91 -12.59
CA ASN A 1085 25.91 -96.78 -13.49
C ASN A 1085 24.38 -96.63 -13.67
N PRO A 1086 23.73 -95.67 -12.99
CA PRO A 1086 22.30 -95.42 -13.17
C PRO A 1086 22.04 -94.78 -14.54
N VAL A 1087 21.19 -95.40 -15.34
CA VAL A 1087 20.68 -94.81 -16.59
C VAL A 1087 19.32 -94.20 -16.29
N TYR A 1088 19.20 -92.88 -16.38
CA TYR A 1088 17.93 -92.19 -16.22
C TYR A 1088 17.06 -92.41 -17.47
N GLU A 1089 15.84 -92.87 -17.27
CA GLU A 1089 14.78 -92.82 -18.28
C GLU A 1089 14.24 -91.40 -18.35
N VAL A 1090 14.06 -90.89 -19.56
CA VAL A 1090 13.56 -89.53 -19.82
C VAL A 1090 12.19 -89.63 -20.47
N GLU A 1091 11.19 -89.06 -19.82
CA GLU A 1091 9.82 -89.04 -20.31
C GLU A 1091 9.25 -87.62 -20.24
N GLU A 1092 8.42 -87.26 -21.23
CA GLU A 1092 7.69 -86.00 -21.21
C GLU A 1092 6.53 -86.11 -20.22
N MET A 1093 6.45 -85.18 -19.26
CA MET A 1093 5.33 -85.15 -18.32
C MET A 1093 4.10 -84.58 -19.00
N LYS A 1094 3.02 -85.35 -19.03
CA LYS A 1094 1.76 -84.91 -19.62
C LYS A 1094 1.18 -83.73 -18.83
N ASP A 1095 0.86 -82.65 -19.55
CA ASP A 1095 0.04 -81.56 -19.00
C ASP A 1095 -1.38 -82.10 -18.77
N MET A 1096 -1.78 -82.17 -17.51
CA MET A 1096 -3.10 -82.65 -17.11
C MET A 1096 -4.14 -81.54 -17.20
N TYR A 1097 -3.76 -80.29 -16.92
CA TYR A 1097 -4.60 -79.10 -17.01
C TYR A 1097 -3.77 -77.83 -16.78
N GLU A 1098 -3.74 -76.92 -17.76
CA GLU A 1098 -3.23 -75.53 -17.64
C GLU A 1098 -1.86 -75.42 -16.93
N GLY A 1099 -0.88 -76.25 -17.31
CA GLY A 1099 0.47 -76.22 -16.75
C GLY A 1099 0.68 -77.07 -15.49
N ILE A 1100 -0.30 -77.89 -15.09
CA ILE A 1100 -0.12 -78.90 -14.03
C ILE A 1100 0.28 -80.23 -14.68
N HIS A 1101 1.57 -80.55 -14.59
CA HIS A 1101 2.14 -81.77 -15.13
C HIS A 1101 2.19 -82.88 -14.07
N VAL A 1102 1.66 -84.06 -14.40
CA VAL A 1102 1.64 -85.19 -13.46
C VAL A 1102 2.16 -86.45 -14.13
N LYS A 1103 3.05 -87.17 -13.44
CA LYS A 1103 3.48 -88.52 -13.82
C LYS A 1103 3.24 -89.50 -12.67
N ASP A 1104 2.63 -90.64 -12.97
CA ASP A 1104 2.43 -91.73 -12.03
C ASP A 1104 3.48 -92.83 -12.17
N PHE A 1105 3.83 -93.44 -11.04
CA PHE A 1105 4.80 -94.53 -10.90
C PHE A 1105 4.21 -95.66 -10.06
N CYS A 1106 4.64 -96.90 -10.30
CA CYS A 1106 4.42 -98.04 -9.42
C CYS A 1106 5.74 -98.38 -8.73
N LEU A 1107 5.78 -98.34 -7.40
CA LEU A 1107 6.97 -98.69 -6.63
C LEU A 1107 6.70 -99.94 -5.79
N PHE A 1108 7.53 -100.96 -5.98
CA PHE A 1108 7.52 -102.19 -5.20
C PHE A 1108 8.40 -102.07 -3.95
N GLN A 1109 8.31 -103.04 -3.06
CA GLN A 1109 9.08 -103.06 -1.82
C GLN A 1109 10.58 -103.08 -2.11
N GLY A 1110 11.31 -102.12 -1.51
CA GLY A 1110 12.77 -102.01 -1.65
C GLY A 1110 13.21 -101.08 -2.78
N GLU A 1111 12.30 -100.69 -3.67
CA GLU A 1111 12.59 -99.76 -4.76
C GLU A 1111 12.63 -98.31 -4.28
N VAL A 1112 13.64 -97.59 -4.75
CA VAL A 1112 13.82 -96.16 -4.53
C VAL A 1112 13.84 -95.46 -5.88
N LEU A 1113 12.83 -94.63 -6.16
CA LEU A 1113 12.79 -93.82 -7.38
C LEU A 1113 13.48 -92.49 -7.12
N GLN A 1114 14.58 -92.23 -7.79
CA GLN A 1114 15.20 -90.90 -7.82
C GLN A 1114 14.80 -90.21 -9.12
N TYR A 1115 14.34 -88.97 -9.03
CA TYR A 1115 13.94 -88.20 -10.20
C TYR A 1115 14.42 -86.75 -10.12
N TYR A 1116 14.57 -86.14 -11.30
CA TYR A 1116 14.60 -84.70 -11.44
C TYR A 1116 13.77 -84.27 -12.65
N VAL A 1117 13.21 -83.07 -12.57
CA VAL A 1117 12.35 -82.47 -13.58
C VAL A 1117 13.13 -81.34 -14.25
N THR A 1118 13.07 -81.30 -15.57
CA THR A 1118 13.62 -80.22 -16.38
C THR A 1118 12.50 -79.48 -17.09
N GLU A 1119 12.50 -78.15 -16.97
CA GLU A 1119 11.61 -77.23 -17.67
C GLU A 1119 12.38 -76.53 -18.79
N THR A 1120 11.76 -76.40 -19.97
CA THR A 1120 12.38 -75.69 -21.10
C THR A 1120 11.89 -74.25 -21.13
N LEU A 1121 12.73 -73.32 -20.65
CA LEU A 1121 12.47 -71.87 -20.69
C LEU A 1121 13.38 -71.24 -21.75
N ASP A 1122 12.81 -70.54 -22.73
CA ASP A 1122 13.54 -69.86 -23.83
C ASP A 1122 14.54 -70.75 -24.60
N GLY A 1123 14.22 -72.04 -24.75
CA GLY A 1123 15.06 -73.02 -25.46
C GLY A 1123 16.21 -73.63 -24.65
N ASN A 1124 16.37 -73.26 -23.37
CA ASN A 1124 17.32 -73.88 -22.45
C ASN A 1124 16.58 -74.79 -21.45
N GLU A 1125 17.04 -76.04 -21.33
CA GLU A 1125 16.55 -76.97 -20.31
C GLU A 1125 17.20 -76.64 -18.96
N GLN A 1126 16.39 -76.31 -17.95
CA GLN A 1126 16.84 -76.09 -16.58
C GLN A 1126 16.28 -77.16 -15.66
N ILE A 1127 17.13 -77.70 -14.78
CA ILE A 1127 16.67 -78.59 -13.69
C ILE A 1127 15.98 -77.71 -12.65
N THR A 1128 14.69 -77.93 -12.42
CA THR A 1128 13.86 -77.09 -11.55
C THR A 1128 13.41 -77.81 -10.29
N GLN A 1129 13.23 -79.13 -10.36
CA GLN A 1129 12.83 -79.96 -9.23
C GLN A 1129 13.65 -81.25 -9.21
N SER A 1130 14.01 -81.75 -8.02
CA SER A 1130 14.56 -83.09 -7.85
C SER A 1130 14.07 -83.70 -6.56
N GLY A 1131 13.84 -85.00 -6.54
CA GLY A 1131 13.34 -85.68 -5.36
C GLY A 1131 13.54 -87.18 -5.41
N THR A 1132 13.22 -87.82 -4.30
CA THR A 1132 13.26 -89.28 -4.15
C THR A 1132 11.92 -89.75 -3.62
N LEU A 1133 11.29 -90.71 -4.33
CA LEU A 1133 10.07 -91.38 -3.89
C LEU A 1133 10.41 -92.78 -3.39
N THR A 1134 9.96 -93.10 -2.18
CA THR A 1134 10.07 -94.42 -1.56
C THR A 1134 8.73 -94.81 -0.99
N ARG A 1135 8.39 -96.11 -1.06
CA ARG A 1135 7.18 -96.64 -0.42
C ARG A 1135 7.19 -96.37 1.09
N ARG A 1136 6.04 -95.92 1.63
CA ARG A 1136 5.87 -95.73 3.08
C ARG A 1136 5.32 -97.01 3.73
N PRO A 1137 5.70 -97.35 4.98
CA PRO A 1137 5.20 -98.56 5.66
C PRO A 1137 3.67 -98.60 5.85
N GLU A 1138 3.04 -97.42 5.85
CA GLU A 1138 1.60 -97.22 6.05
C GLU A 1138 0.76 -97.50 4.78
N ASP A 1139 1.38 -97.64 3.60
CA ASP A 1139 0.72 -97.94 2.31
C ASP A 1139 0.35 -99.44 2.16
N HIS A 1140 0.05 -100.15 3.25
CA HIS A 1140 -0.28 -101.58 3.18
C HIS A 1140 -1.74 -101.78 2.71
N VAL A 1141 -1.90 -102.02 1.41
CA VAL A 1141 -3.22 -102.21 0.76
C VAL A 1141 -3.44 -103.69 0.46
N GLN A 1142 -4.62 -104.22 0.82
CA GLN A 1142 -5.03 -105.58 0.45
C GLN A 1142 -5.26 -105.70 -1.07
N GLY A 1143 -4.81 -106.82 -1.65
CA GLY A 1143 -4.95 -107.15 -3.08
C GLY A 1143 -3.63 -107.55 -3.72
N ARG A 1144 -3.64 -107.90 -5.02
CA ARG A 1144 -2.49 -108.42 -5.77
C ARG A 1144 -1.18 -107.65 -5.61
N PHE A 1145 -1.23 -106.32 -5.66
CA PHE A 1145 -0.04 -105.48 -5.52
C PHE A 1145 0.51 -105.51 -4.08
N GLY A 1146 -0.37 -105.58 -3.08
CA GLY A 1146 0.00 -105.78 -1.68
C GLY A 1146 0.64 -107.16 -1.47
N MET A 1147 0.01 -108.22 -1.99
CA MET A 1147 0.54 -109.59 -1.90
C MET A 1147 1.92 -109.73 -2.54
N LEU A 1148 2.15 -109.12 -3.71
CA LEU A 1148 3.48 -109.09 -4.35
C LEU A 1148 4.52 -108.42 -3.47
N ASN A 1149 4.17 -107.31 -2.85
CA ASN A 1149 5.05 -106.62 -1.92
C ASN A 1149 5.29 -107.43 -0.65
N ASP A 1150 4.28 -108.13 -0.11
CA ASP A 1150 4.42 -108.98 1.07
C ASP A 1150 5.31 -110.19 0.80
N ILE A 1151 5.25 -110.74 -0.42
CA ILE A 1151 6.19 -111.76 -0.91
C ILE A 1151 7.60 -111.19 -0.93
N MET A 1152 7.81 -109.99 -1.50
CA MET A 1152 9.13 -109.33 -1.54
C MET A 1152 9.66 -109.01 -0.14
N VAL A 1153 8.82 -108.51 0.79
CA VAL A 1153 9.17 -108.31 2.21
C VAL A 1153 9.61 -109.64 2.84
N SER A 1154 8.81 -110.69 2.70
CA SER A 1154 9.07 -112.00 3.30
C SER A 1154 10.36 -112.63 2.76
N MET A 1155 10.63 -112.47 1.45
CA MET A 1155 11.89 -112.92 0.84
C MET A 1155 13.10 -112.10 1.35
N SER A 1156 12.98 -110.79 1.49
CA SER A 1156 14.04 -109.92 2.04
C SER A 1156 14.36 -110.22 3.52
N LEU A 1157 13.37 -110.67 4.29
CA LEU A 1157 13.51 -111.09 5.70
C LEU A 1157 13.90 -112.57 5.86
N HIS A 1158 14.08 -113.31 4.75
CA HIS A 1158 14.37 -114.75 4.71
C HIS A 1158 13.30 -115.63 5.39
N ASP A 1159 12.04 -115.19 5.41
CA ASP A 1159 10.89 -115.95 5.89
C ASP A 1159 10.20 -116.71 4.73
N GLU A 1160 10.80 -117.84 4.36
CA GLU A 1160 10.34 -118.66 3.24
C GLU A 1160 8.93 -119.25 3.43
N ILE A 1161 8.51 -119.48 4.68
CA ILE A 1161 7.20 -120.09 5.00
C ILE A 1161 6.09 -119.09 4.69
N THR A 1162 6.24 -117.85 5.16
CA THR A 1162 5.27 -116.78 4.90
C THR A 1162 5.28 -116.40 3.43
N ALA A 1163 6.45 -116.34 2.78
CA ALA A 1163 6.56 -116.08 1.34
C ALA A 1163 5.81 -117.12 0.49
N GLN A 1164 5.99 -118.43 0.76
CA GLN A 1164 5.27 -119.48 0.03
C GLN A 1164 3.76 -119.44 0.23
N LYS A 1165 3.30 -119.10 1.43
CA LYS A 1165 1.87 -118.98 1.73
C LYS A 1165 1.23 -117.83 0.94
N VAL A 1166 1.82 -116.64 0.99
CA VAL A 1166 1.32 -115.48 0.24
C VAL A 1166 1.45 -115.69 -1.27
N MET A 1167 2.51 -116.36 -1.74
CA MET A 1167 2.67 -116.72 -3.15
C MET A 1167 1.56 -117.65 -3.64
N LYS A 1168 1.13 -118.60 -2.81
CA LYS A 1168 0.01 -119.50 -3.14
C LYS A 1168 -1.31 -118.73 -3.22
N GLU A 1169 -1.59 -117.87 -2.23
CA GLU A 1169 -2.77 -116.99 -2.24
C GLU A 1169 -2.77 -116.07 -3.47
N TYR A 1170 -1.61 -115.50 -3.82
CA TYR A 1170 -1.44 -114.71 -5.03
C TYR A 1170 -1.71 -115.51 -6.31
N MET A 1171 -1.24 -116.75 -6.41
CA MET A 1171 -1.49 -117.60 -7.58
C MET A 1171 -2.96 -118.03 -7.69
N GLU A 1172 -3.63 -118.29 -6.57
CA GLU A 1172 -5.07 -118.60 -6.53
C GLU A 1172 -5.91 -117.39 -6.96
N GLU A 1173 -5.58 -116.19 -6.47
CA GLU A 1173 -6.17 -114.95 -6.98
C GLU A 1173 -5.78 -114.69 -8.44
N ASP A 1174 -4.53 -115.01 -8.85
CA ASP A 1174 -4.05 -114.77 -10.22
C ASP A 1174 -4.90 -115.53 -11.23
N TYR A 1175 -5.02 -116.83 -10.97
CA TYR A 1175 -5.85 -117.76 -11.71
C TYR A 1175 -7.32 -117.34 -11.71
N SER A 1176 -7.86 -116.96 -10.54
CA SER A 1176 -9.28 -116.58 -10.41
C SER A 1176 -9.64 -115.38 -11.27
N VAL A 1177 -8.83 -114.31 -11.30
CA VAL A 1177 -9.17 -113.16 -12.17
C VAL A 1177 -8.95 -113.49 -13.65
N ARG A 1178 -7.91 -114.27 -14.00
CA ARG A 1178 -7.70 -114.66 -15.41
C ARG A 1178 -8.88 -115.44 -15.98
N GLU A 1179 -9.52 -116.28 -15.16
CA GLU A 1179 -10.71 -117.05 -15.55
C GLU A 1179 -12.02 -116.24 -15.45
N LEU A 1180 -12.17 -115.37 -14.43
CA LEU A 1180 -13.40 -114.61 -14.19
C LEU A 1180 -13.50 -113.30 -14.99
N PHE A 1181 -12.37 -112.71 -15.37
CA PHE A 1181 -12.30 -111.41 -16.06
C PHE A 1181 -11.43 -111.52 -17.31
N ARG A 1182 -12.05 -111.48 -18.50
CA ARG A 1182 -11.31 -111.29 -19.74
C ARG A 1182 -10.82 -109.85 -19.83
N VAL A 1183 -9.51 -109.66 -19.96
CA VAL A 1183 -8.88 -108.38 -20.22
C VAL A 1183 -9.43 -107.83 -21.54
N LEU A 1184 -9.93 -106.59 -21.52
CA LEU A 1184 -10.34 -105.80 -22.70
C LEU A 1184 -9.17 -104.93 -23.15
#